data_AF-A0A4W4EFS4-F1
#
_entry.id   AF-A0A4W4EFS4-F1
#
_cell.length_a   1.000
_cell.length_b   1.000
_cell.length_c   1.000
_cell.angle_alpha   90.00
_cell.angle_beta   90.00
_cell.angle_gamma   90.00
#
_symmetry.space_group_name_H-M   'P 1'
#
loop_
_entity.id
_entity.type
_entity.pdbx_description
1 polymer ?
#
loop_
_entity_poly.entity_id
_entity_poly.type
_entity_poly.pdbx_seq_one_letter_code
_entity_poly.pdbx_strand_id
1 'polypeptide(L)'
;SPRDSLAREVSCFPFFIPDASTLRVINLNMYEQTNKMAHRTNMYDYSNLIVRRGQEFTLGIVFNRLFNPQFDIVNIEFLIGNNPNSTKRTLITMALGENMVESSKWKGRVLRNQAAETKMGITPAADCIVGLFSTYVTVITSLGKVRTERNPKTDIYILFNAWNPSDMVFMANEDDRTEYVLNSVGIIFNGTVSDKSSRPWNFGQFQQGVLDACLFILDFGKMPLEYRGDVVKVTRKASAMINSQDDNGVLVGNWSNDFSLGTAPTAWTGSAEILLSYVSKGGVPIKYAQCWVYAGVFNTFLRCLGLPSRLITNYFSAHDSLGSIETDIVLDEDGQIDMNYTTDSIWNYHCWNEVFTKRPDIPPVFSGWQAVDATPQETSEGYYRCGPVSVAAVKEGELRYEYDASFVFAEVNSDVVFHKRDKYGNTEVVSVNTTYVGQLILTKMVGSNEPEDITHTYKYPEGSAEDKRSMRQAERQGMRRYHSNSSSLLNVDMQMQMEAKQINTAGDISLTIIVSNLSNQVRTVNITLTCKTDYYTGATNQQFKLITQDMTKQQVFTVTANEYMEFITGQPFLSFIACGLISETGMKIHSCEALSKLTLCAVLVCQLKGPSQVGMDMYVTVKFTNTAGYDLRDVTIRLEGSDLMLLKTKQYSNIRQGSTVKWTESFTPQMPGSKMLMACLDCAALRNVCGQVDIVIQSKDYED
;
A
#
# COMPACT_ATOMS: atom_id res chain seq x y z
N SER A 1 -8.75 68.48 -76.47
CA SER A 1 -8.20 67.14 -76.15
C SER A 1 -6.79 67.33 -75.64
N PRO A 2 -6.32 66.66 -74.57
CA PRO A 2 -7.02 65.82 -73.56
C PRO A 2 -6.96 66.50 -72.17
N ARG A 3 -7.90 66.32 -71.21
CA ARG A 3 -8.36 65.13 -70.45
C ARG A 3 -7.27 64.51 -69.57
N ASP A 4 -7.21 64.92 -68.31
CA ASP A 4 -6.65 64.12 -67.21
C ASP A 4 -7.74 63.89 -66.15
N SER A 5 -8.12 62.62 -66.03
CA SER A 5 -9.07 62.07 -65.07
C SER A 5 -8.33 61.61 -63.82
N LEU A 6 -8.69 62.20 -62.67
CA LEU A 6 -8.35 61.67 -61.35
C LEU A 6 -9.12 60.36 -61.10
N ALA A 7 -8.48 59.23 -61.39
CA ALA A 7 -8.92 57.92 -60.91
C ALA A 7 -8.44 57.76 -59.45
N ARG A 8 -9.39 57.78 -58.50
CA ARG A 8 -9.15 57.26 -57.16
C ARG A 8 -9.11 55.73 -57.26
N GLU A 9 -7.94 55.15 -57.01
CA GLU A 9 -7.83 53.73 -56.67
C GLU A 9 -8.61 53.47 -55.39
N VAL A 10 -9.79 52.87 -55.53
CA VAL A 10 -10.46 52.19 -54.43
C VAL A 10 -9.75 50.84 -54.31
N SER A 11 -8.92 50.69 -53.29
CA SER A 11 -8.40 49.38 -52.91
C SER A 11 -9.59 48.50 -52.49
N CYS A 12 -10.01 47.62 -53.39
CA CYS A 12 -10.86 46.48 -53.03
C CYS A 12 -10.07 45.61 -52.05
N PHE A 13 -10.30 45.82 -50.75
CA PHE A 13 -10.04 44.77 -49.77
C PHE A 13 -10.81 43.52 -50.23
N PRO A 14 -10.19 42.33 -50.30
CA PRO A 14 -10.94 41.13 -50.55
C PRO A 14 -11.88 40.93 -49.37
N PHE A 15 -13.17 41.17 -49.59
CA PHE A 15 -14.22 40.68 -48.70
C PHE A 15 -14.06 39.16 -48.67
N PHE A 16 -13.52 38.66 -47.55
CA PHE A 16 -13.56 37.24 -47.24
C PHE A 16 -15.04 36.90 -47.09
N ILE A 17 -15.65 36.29 -48.10
CA ILE A 17 -16.98 35.71 -47.99
C ILE A 17 -16.78 34.49 -47.08
N PRO A 18 -17.29 34.49 -45.82
CA PRO A 18 -17.20 33.29 -45.00
C PRO A 18 -17.93 32.18 -45.74
N ASP A 19 -17.28 31.04 -45.89
CA ASP A 19 -17.89 29.83 -46.42
C ASP A 19 -19.23 29.61 -45.69
N ALA A 20 -20.34 29.77 -46.40
CA ALA A 20 -21.71 29.79 -45.86
C ALA A 20 -22.18 28.42 -45.34
N SER A 21 -21.26 27.44 -45.28
CA SER A 21 -21.50 26.14 -44.73
C SER A 21 -21.63 26.20 -43.19
N THR A 22 -22.66 25.54 -42.67
CA THR A 22 -22.85 25.31 -41.23
C THR A 22 -21.61 24.64 -40.65
N LEU A 23 -21.04 25.18 -39.56
CA LEU A 23 -19.85 24.60 -38.92
C LEU A 23 -20.15 23.17 -38.45
N ARG A 24 -19.24 22.23 -38.73
CA ARG A 24 -19.33 20.82 -38.33
C ARG A 24 -18.00 20.34 -37.82
N VAL A 25 -18.03 19.53 -36.77
CA VAL A 25 -16.84 18.85 -36.23
C VAL A 25 -16.54 17.64 -37.11
N ILE A 26 -15.31 17.56 -37.60
CA ILE A 26 -14.79 16.46 -38.41
C ILE A 26 -14.02 15.47 -37.54
N ASN A 27 -13.17 15.96 -36.64
CA ASN A 27 -12.37 15.11 -35.76
C ASN A 27 -11.96 15.84 -34.46
N LEU A 28 -11.55 15.08 -33.45
CA LEU A 28 -10.89 15.56 -32.25
C LEU A 28 -9.47 15.00 -32.17
N ASN A 29 -8.50 15.88 -31.99
CA ASN A 29 -7.10 15.54 -31.75
C ASN A 29 -6.82 15.66 -30.25
N MET A 30 -6.57 14.53 -29.57
CA MET A 30 -6.38 14.52 -28.11
C MET A 30 -4.92 14.75 -27.68
N TYR A 31 -3.97 14.86 -28.63
CA TYR A 31 -2.56 15.12 -28.38
C TYR A 31 -1.94 14.20 -27.31
N GLU A 32 -2.27 12.92 -27.38
CA GLU A 32 -2.08 11.92 -26.33
C GLU A 32 -0.62 11.86 -25.85
N GLN A 33 0.33 11.75 -26.78
CA GLN A 33 1.76 11.62 -26.44
C GLN A 33 2.28 12.86 -25.68
N THR A 34 2.02 14.06 -26.20
CA THR A 34 2.48 15.32 -25.58
C THR A 34 1.81 15.54 -24.22
N ASN A 35 0.48 15.35 -24.16
CA ASN A 35 -0.25 15.53 -22.92
C ASN A 35 0.16 14.50 -21.86
N LYS A 36 0.27 13.21 -22.21
CA LYS A 36 0.67 12.18 -21.25
C LYS A 36 2.06 12.42 -20.67
N MET A 37 3.01 12.87 -21.48
CA MET A 37 4.34 13.25 -21.01
C MET A 37 4.26 14.44 -20.05
N ALA A 38 3.52 15.51 -20.43
CA ALA A 38 3.34 16.68 -19.57
C ALA A 38 2.60 16.36 -18.26
N HIS A 39 1.71 15.37 -18.24
CA HIS A 39 0.95 14.96 -17.07
C HIS A 39 1.59 13.82 -16.27
N ARG A 40 2.76 13.30 -16.68
CA ARG A 40 3.42 12.16 -16.04
C ARG A 40 2.49 10.94 -15.97
N THR A 41 1.85 10.66 -17.11
CA THR A 41 0.91 9.56 -17.34
C THR A 41 1.29 8.75 -18.59
N ASN A 42 2.48 8.97 -19.15
CA ASN A 42 3.01 8.24 -20.30
C ASN A 42 3.40 6.79 -20.00
N MET A 43 3.55 6.43 -18.71
CA MET A 43 3.86 5.07 -18.29
C MET A 43 2.65 4.13 -18.38
N TYR A 44 1.43 4.67 -18.27
CA TYR A 44 0.20 3.89 -18.38
C TYR A 44 0.06 3.30 -19.78
N ASP A 45 -0.03 1.97 -19.85
CA ASP A 45 -0.23 1.21 -21.09
C ASP A 45 -1.68 1.30 -21.60
N TYR A 46 -2.03 2.50 -22.07
CA TYR A 46 -3.37 2.87 -22.55
C TYR A 46 -3.24 3.69 -23.83
N SER A 47 -4.19 3.51 -24.76
CA SER A 47 -4.28 4.36 -25.96
C SER A 47 -5.00 5.69 -25.66
N ASN A 48 -6.04 5.66 -24.82
CA ASN A 48 -6.79 6.84 -24.40
C ASN A 48 -5.92 7.87 -23.67
N LEU A 49 -6.33 9.14 -23.75
CA LEU A 49 -5.70 10.24 -23.02
C LEU A 49 -5.91 10.06 -21.51
N ILE A 50 -4.83 10.24 -20.74
CA ILE A 50 -4.85 10.23 -19.28
C ILE A 50 -4.19 11.52 -18.82
N VAL A 51 -4.91 12.33 -18.05
CA VAL A 51 -4.44 13.61 -17.50
C VAL A 51 -4.63 13.64 -15.99
N ARG A 52 -3.99 14.61 -15.35
CA ARG A 52 -4.15 14.89 -13.92
C ARG A 52 -4.91 16.18 -13.72
N ARG A 53 -5.85 16.20 -12.78
CA ARG A 53 -6.72 17.35 -12.52
C ARG A 53 -5.94 18.63 -12.17
N GLY A 54 -6.52 19.78 -12.43
CA GLY A 54 -5.89 21.08 -12.13
C GLY A 54 -4.72 21.48 -13.03
N GLN A 55 -4.32 20.64 -14.00
CA GLN A 55 -3.25 20.96 -14.96
C GLN A 55 -3.82 21.05 -16.38
N GLU A 56 -3.31 22.00 -17.17
CA GLU A 56 -3.76 22.22 -18.55
C GLU A 56 -3.31 21.08 -19.48
N PHE A 57 -4.24 20.55 -20.26
CA PHE A 57 -3.99 19.66 -21.40
C PHE A 57 -4.46 20.30 -22.70
N THR A 58 -3.94 19.80 -23.82
CA THR A 58 -4.24 20.31 -25.16
C THR A 58 -5.33 19.49 -25.84
N LEU A 59 -6.34 20.13 -26.41
CA LEU A 59 -7.36 19.52 -27.28
C LEU A 59 -7.44 20.27 -28.62
N GLY A 60 -7.41 19.55 -29.74
CA GLY A 60 -7.65 20.10 -31.07
C GLY A 60 -9.02 19.71 -31.59
N ILE A 61 -9.81 20.69 -32.02
CA ILE A 61 -11.09 20.45 -32.68
C ILE A 61 -10.91 20.77 -34.16
N VAL A 62 -11.06 19.74 -34.99
CA VAL A 62 -10.97 19.88 -36.45
C VAL A 62 -12.38 20.06 -36.99
N PHE A 63 -12.62 21.19 -37.63
CA PHE A 63 -13.89 21.55 -38.25
C PHE A 63 -13.82 21.41 -39.78
N ASN A 64 -14.97 21.54 -40.47
CA ASN A 64 -15.02 21.60 -41.93
C ASN A 64 -14.51 22.92 -42.52
N ARG A 65 -14.45 23.99 -41.71
CA ARG A 65 -13.93 25.32 -42.05
C ARG A 65 -13.33 25.99 -40.81
N LEU A 66 -12.69 27.13 -40.98
CA LEU A 66 -12.17 27.92 -39.86
C LEU A 66 -13.31 28.32 -38.91
N PHE A 67 -13.10 28.08 -37.61
CA PHE A 67 -13.99 28.53 -36.55
C PHE A 67 -13.94 30.06 -36.42
N ASN A 68 -15.11 30.70 -36.45
CA ASN A 68 -15.25 32.13 -36.25
C ASN A 68 -16.03 32.43 -34.97
N PRO A 69 -15.39 32.93 -33.89
CA PRO A 69 -16.04 33.17 -32.61
C PRO A 69 -17.14 34.24 -32.64
N GLN A 70 -17.24 35.05 -33.70
CA GLN A 70 -18.32 36.04 -33.85
C GLN A 70 -19.63 35.43 -34.36
N PHE A 71 -19.57 34.30 -35.08
CA PHE A 71 -20.73 33.70 -35.74
C PHE A 71 -21.00 32.25 -35.32
N ASP A 72 -20.00 31.56 -34.80
CA ASP A 72 -20.07 30.16 -34.42
C ASP A 72 -20.14 30.04 -32.89
N ILE A 73 -21.11 29.26 -32.41
CA ILE A 73 -21.23 28.91 -31.00
C ILE A 73 -20.89 27.43 -30.87
N VAL A 74 -19.82 27.11 -30.14
CA VAL A 74 -19.38 25.74 -29.91
C VAL A 74 -19.24 25.49 -28.43
N ASN A 75 -19.77 24.38 -27.94
CA ASN A 75 -19.62 23.91 -26.58
C ASN A 75 -18.88 22.59 -26.56
N ILE A 76 -17.98 22.41 -25.61
CA ILE A 76 -17.30 21.14 -25.34
C ILE A 76 -17.86 20.59 -24.06
N GLU A 77 -18.18 19.31 -24.06
CA GLU A 77 -18.86 18.66 -22.97
C GLU A 77 -18.08 17.44 -22.51
N PHE A 78 -17.80 17.37 -21.20
CA PHE A 78 -17.22 16.20 -20.54
C PHE A 78 -18.26 15.57 -19.64
N LEU A 79 -18.57 14.29 -19.88
CA LEU A 79 -19.63 13.56 -19.20
C LEU A 79 -19.04 12.35 -18.48
N ILE A 80 -19.50 12.08 -17.26
CA ILE A 80 -19.18 10.85 -16.53
C ILE A 80 -20.44 10.23 -15.92
N GLY A 81 -20.53 8.91 -15.99
CA GLY A 81 -21.68 8.13 -15.51
C GLY A 81 -22.90 8.14 -16.42
N ASN A 82 -23.92 7.37 -16.04
CA ASN A 82 -25.11 7.12 -16.87
C ASN A 82 -26.11 8.29 -16.88
N ASN A 83 -26.10 9.12 -15.83
CA ASN A 83 -27.02 10.26 -15.66
C ASN A 83 -26.23 11.54 -15.34
N PRO A 84 -25.48 12.08 -16.31
CA PRO A 84 -24.60 13.23 -16.10
C PRO A 84 -25.40 14.50 -15.80
N ASN A 85 -24.95 15.28 -14.82
CA ASN A 85 -25.67 16.42 -14.25
C ASN A 85 -24.69 17.52 -13.83
N SER A 86 -24.97 18.77 -14.21
CA SER A 86 -24.08 19.91 -13.94
C SER A 86 -23.96 20.26 -12.46
N THR A 87 -25.04 20.15 -11.68
CA THR A 87 -25.04 20.38 -10.22
C THR A 87 -24.18 19.35 -9.49
N LYS A 88 -24.19 18.08 -9.95
CA LYS A 88 -23.32 17.02 -9.45
C LYS A 88 -21.91 17.03 -10.05
N ARG A 89 -21.61 17.99 -10.92
CA ARG A 89 -20.34 18.12 -11.66
C ARG A 89 -19.97 16.87 -12.48
N THR A 90 -20.96 16.08 -12.87
CA THR A 90 -20.79 14.93 -13.78
C THR A 90 -21.08 15.28 -15.24
N LEU A 91 -21.54 16.51 -15.49
CA LEU A 91 -21.58 17.18 -16.80
C LEU A 91 -20.83 18.51 -16.70
N ILE A 92 -19.70 18.62 -17.40
CA ILE A 92 -18.95 19.86 -17.56
C ILE A 92 -19.20 20.40 -18.96
N THR A 93 -19.55 21.67 -19.10
CA THR A 93 -19.77 22.33 -20.40
C THR A 93 -18.92 23.58 -20.50
N MET A 94 -18.14 23.71 -21.56
CA MET A 94 -17.23 24.84 -21.82
C MET A 94 -17.55 25.46 -23.17
N ALA A 95 -17.86 26.76 -23.18
CA ALA A 95 -18.14 27.50 -24.42
C ALA A 95 -16.85 28.01 -25.07
N LEU A 96 -16.68 27.73 -26.35
CA LEU A 96 -15.57 28.17 -27.18
C LEU A 96 -15.75 29.66 -27.55
N GLY A 97 -14.89 30.56 -27.04
CA GLY A 97 -14.95 32.00 -27.31
C GLY A 97 -13.86 32.81 -26.57
N GLU A 98 -13.82 34.14 -26.79
CA GLU A 98 -12.77 35.05 -26.27
C GLU A 98 -12.70 35.09 -24.74
N ASN A 99 -13.81 34.82 -24.05
CA ASN A 99 -13.87 34.66 -22.60
C ASN A 99 -14.66 33.38 -22.31
N MET A 100 -13.96 32.24 -22.15
CA MET A 100 -14.59 31.01 -21.69
C MET A 100 -15.25 31.26 -20.34
N VAL A 101 -16.59 31.27 -20.33
CA VAL A 101 -17.37 31.43 -19.09
C VAL A 101 -16.99 30.27 -18.16
N GLU A 102 -16.52 30.61 -16.96
CA GLU A 102 -16.16 29.69 -15.88
C GLU A 102 -17.39 28.91 -15.40
N SER A 103 -17.83 27.94 -16.19
CA SER A 103 -18.79 26.95 -15.75
C SER A 103 -17.96 25.85 -15.07
N SER A 104 -18.26 25.54 -13.80
CA SER A 104 -17.67 24.43 -13.03
C SER A 104 -16.19 24.52 -12.60
N LYS A 105 -15.61 25.72 -12.43
CA LYS A 105 -14.17 25.96 -12.08
C LYS A 105 -13.15 25.47 -13.12
N TRP A 106 -13.56 24.73 -14.15
CA TRP A 106 -12.72 24.37 -15.28
C TRP A 106 -12.37 25.63 -16.09
N LYS A 107 -11.14 25.69 -16.59
CA LYS A 107 -10.64 26.83 -17.37
C LYS A 107 -10.32 26.38 -18.78
N GLY A 108 -10.65 27.21 -19.77
CA GLY A 108 -10.32 26.96 -21.16
C GLY A 108 -9.77 28.21 -21.83
N ARG A 109 -8.87 28.04 -22.78
CA ARG A 109 -8.38 29.13 -23.64
C ARG A 109 -8.03 28.62 -25.03
N VAL A 110 -8.22 29.47 -26.03
CA VAL A 110 -7.78 29.19 -27.41
C VAL A 110 -6.27 29.40 -27.48
N LEU A 111 -5.53 28.35 -27.87
CA LEU A 111 -4.08 28.40 -28.08
C LEU A 111 -3.74 28.84 -29.50
N ARG A 112 -4.47 28.30 -30.47
CA ARG A 112 -4.27 28.55 -31.89
C ARG A 112 -5.58 28.28 -32.63
N ASN A 113 -5.98 29.21 -33.49
CA ASN A 113 -7.08 29.01 -34.42
C ASN A 113 -6.54 29.20 -35.84
N GLN A 114 -6.29 28.11 -36.56
CA GLN A 114 -5.65 28.16 -37.87
C GLN A 114 -6.23 27.09 -38.80
N ALA A 115 -6.53 27.50 -40.04
CA ALA A 115 -7.13 26.64 -41.05
C ALA A 115 -8.40 25.95 -40.51
N ALA A 116 -8.44 24.62 -40.51
CA ALA A 116 -9.57 23.84 -40.03
C ALA A 116 -9.46 23.43 -38.54
N GLU A 117 -8.34 23.67 -37.86
CA GLU A 117 -8.12 23.22 -36.48
C GLU A 117 -8.12 24.40 -35.50
N THR A 118 -8.98 24.29 -34.48
CA THR A 118 -8.91 25.14 -33.28
C THR A 118 -8.30 24.34 -32.14
N LYS A 119 -7.07 24.71 -31.76
CA LYS A 119 -6.31 24.10 -30.67
C LYS A 119 -6.54 24.87 -29.38
N MET A 120 -6.79 24.16 -28.30
CA MET A 120 -7.16 24.72 -27.01
C MET A 120 -6.37 24.15 -25.86
N GLY A 121 -6.23 24.95 -24.81
CA GLY A 121 -5.78 24.53 -23.49
C GLY A 121 -7.01 24.39 -22.58
N ILE A 122 -7.17 23.22 -21.96
CA ILE A 122 -8.25 22.91 -21.03
C ILE A 122 -7.62 22.52 -19.70
N THR A 123 -8.01 23.19 -18.62
CA THR A 123 -7.56 22.91 -17.25
C THR A 123 -8.74 22.41 -16.42
N PRO A 124 -8.79 21.10 -16.08
CA PRO A 124 -9.77 20.60 -15.14
C PRO A 124 -9.66 21.29 -13.79
N ALA A 125 -10.76 21.40 -13.04
CA ALA A 125 -10.69 21.92 -11.67
C ALA A 125 -9.76 21.04 -10.79
N ALA A 126 -9.07 21.63 -9.82
CA ALA A 126 -8.19 20.88 -8.91
C ALA A 126 -8.96 19.93 -7.97
N ASP A 127 -10.27 20.13 -7.80
CA ASP A 127 -11.21 19.26 -7.09
C ASP A 127 -12.07 18.41 -8.05
N CYS A 128 -11.64 18.25 -9.32
CA CYS A 128 -12.37 17.44 -10.29
C CYS A 128 -12.54 16.00 -9.83
N ILE A 129 -13.69 15.42 -10.17
CA ILE A 129 -13.99 13.99 -10.06
C ILE A 129 -12.90 13.19 -10.80
N VAL A 130 -12.41 12.13 -10.16
CA VAL A 130 -11.47 11.18 -10.75
C VAL A 130 -12.25 10.04 -11.43
N GLY A 131 -11.88 9.73 -12.68
CA GLY A 131 -12.55 8.70 -13.47
C GLY A 131 -12.43 8.90 -14.98
N LEU A 132 -13.22 8.12 -15.72
CA LEU A 132 -13.28 8.14 -17.18
C LEU A 132 -14.41 9.06 -17.66
N PHE A 133 -14.08 10.07 -18.44
CA PHE A 133 -15.02 11.02 -19.01
C PHE A 133 -15.16 10.81 -20.52
N SER A 134 -16.40 10.85 -21.01
CA SER A 134 -16.67 10.96 -22.44
C SER A 134 -16.64 12.41 -22.90
N THR A 135 -15.97 12.65 -24.03
CA THR A 135 -15.81 13.97 -24.63
C THR A 135 -16.79 14.14 -25.80
N TYR A 136 -17.48 15.28 -25.83
CA TYR A 136 -18.37 15.67 -26.92
C TYR A 136 -18.12 17.12 -27.32
N VAL A 137 -18.44 17.44 -28.57
CA VAL A 137 -18.47 18.82 -29.06
C VAL A 137 -19.83 19.09 -29.68
N THR A 138 -20.48 20.15 -29.23
CA THR A 138 -21.79 20.59 -29.69
C THR A 138 -21.65 21.92 -30.42
N VAL A 139 -22.02 21.95 -31.70
CA VAL A 139 -22.13 23.17 -32.49
C VAL A 139 -23.58 23.67 -32.44
N ILE A 140 -23.79 24.93 -32.08
CA ILE A 140 -25.09 25.58 -32.03
C ILE A 140 -25.21 26.50 -33.24
N THR A 141 -26.22 26.24 -34.08
CA THR A 141 -26.49 26.99 -35.31
C THR A 141 -27.93 27.49 -35.30
N SER A 142 -28.29 28.34 -36.26
CA SER A 142 -29.68 28.79 -36.46
C SER A 142 -30.64 27.63 -36.74
N LEU A 143 -30.15 26.49 -37.22
CA LEU A 143 -30.92 25.29 -37.52
C LEU A 143 -31.07 24.34 -36.32
N GLY A 144 -30.40 24.63 -35.20
CA GLY A 144 -30.42 23.82 -33.99
C GLY A 144 -29.04 23.44 -33.46
N LYS A 145 -29.04 22.52 -32.49
CA LYS A 145 -27.82 22.01 -31.82
C LYS A 145 -27.42 20.67 -32.46
N VAL A 146 -26.17 20.57 -32.90
CA VAL A 146 -25.59 19.34 -33.45
C VAL A 146 -24.43 18.93 -32.56
N ARG A 147 -24.56 17.78 -31.89
CA ARG A 147 -23.51 17.18 -31.05
C ARG A 147 -22.79 16.07 -31.83
N THR A 148 -21.48 15.93 -31.63
CA THR A 148 -20.71 14.79 -32.14
C THR A 148 -21.28 13.46 -31.65
N GLU A 149 -21.12 12.42 -32.45
CA GLU A 149 -21.44 11.05 -32.03
C GLU A 149 -20.53 10.57 -30.89
N ARG A 150 -20.96 9.54 -30.15
CA ARG A 150 -20.16 8.90 -29.10
C ARG A 150 -18.90 8.28 -29.71
N ASN A 151 -17.72 8.70 -29.26
CA ASN A 151 -16.44 8.13 -29.68
C ASN A 151 -15.58 7.70 -28.49
N PRO A 152 -15.44 6.38 -28.22
CA PRO A 152 -14.62 5.88 -27.11
C PRO A 152 -13.13 6.25 -27.21
N LYS A 153 -12.62 6.54 -28.41
CA LYS A 153 -11.21 6.93 -28.60
C LYS A 153 -10.90 8.32 -28.05
N THR A 154 -11.92 9.16 -27.85
CA THR A 154 -11.78 10.51 -27.30
C THR A 154 -12.15 10.58 -25.81
N ASP A 155 -12.35 9.43 -25.16
CA ASP A 155 -12.51 9.39 -23.71
C ASP A 155 -11.21 9.76 -23.02
N ILE A 156 -11.34 10.44 -21.89
CA ILE A 156 -10.23 10.96 -21.10
C ILE A 156 -10.33 10.48 -19.66
N TYR A 157 -9.26 9.89 -19.16
CA TYR A 157 -9.11 9.63 -17.73
C TYR A 157 -8.57 10.88 -17.05
N ILE A 158 -9.18 11.26 -15.92
CA ILE A 158 -8.70 12.36 -15.08
C ILE A 158 -8.34 11.79 -13.72
N LEU A 159 -7.08 11.96 -13.30
CA LEU A 159 -6.50 11.42 -12.07
C LEU A 159 -6.21 12.52 -11.04
N PHE A 160 -5.89 12.13 -9.81
CA PHE A 160 -5.34 13.03 -8.79
C PHE A 160 -3.97 13.59 -9.21
N ASN A 161 -3.62 14.78 -8.70
CA ASN A 161 -2.43 15.50 -9.13
C ASN A 161 -1.48 15.88 -8.00
N ALA A 162 -0.48 15.04 -7.74
CA ALA A 162 0.57 15.31 -6.76
C ALA A 162 1.49 16.50 -7.13
N TRP A 163 1.50 16.95 -8.39
CA TRP A 163 2.33 18.07 -8.88
C TRP A 163 1.62 19.42 -8.82
N ASN A 164 0.32 19.47 -8.52
CA ASN A 164 -0.43 20.73 -8.50
C ASN A 164 -0.62 21.27 -7.08
N PRO A 165 -0.07 22.45 -6.71
CA PRO A 165 -0.22 23.05 -5.39
C PRO A 165 -1.66 23.25 -4.90
N SER A 166 -2.61 23.37 -5.84
CA SER A 166 -4.04 23.52 -5.55
C SER A 166 -4.76 22.21 -5.27
N ASP A 167 -4.14 21.06 -5.57
CA ASP A 167 -4.67 19.74 -5.24
C ASP A 167 -4.44 19.42 -3.74
N MET A 168 -5.32 18.60 -3.18
CA MET A 168 -5.21 18.09 -1.82
C MET A 168 -4.02 17.16 -1.64
N VAL A 169 -3.61 16.45 -2.71
CA VAL A 169 -2.48 15.50 -2.66
C VAL A 169 -1.15 16.10 -3.11
N PHE A 170 -1.05 17.42 -3.19
CA PHE A 170 0.19 18.09 -3.57
C PHE A 170 1.34 17.72 -2.63
N MET A 171 2.42 17.22 -3.20
CA MET A 171 3.65 16.88 -2.49
C MET A 171 4.78 17.67 -3.12
N ALA A 172 5.51 18.50 -2.37
CA ALA A 172 6.38 19.52 -2.95
C ALA A 172 7.65 18.94 -3.61
N ASN A 173 8.24 17.91 -3.00
CA ASN A 173 9.49 17.27 -3.43
C ASN A 173 9.27 16.35 -4.64
N GLU A 174 10.13 16.44 -5.67
CA GLU A 174 10.01 15.62 -6.89
C GLU A 174 10.45 14.17 -6.69
N ASP A 175 11.45 13.91 -5.85
CA ASP A 175 11.91 12.56 -5.53
C ASP A 175 10.82 11.80 -4.77
N ASP A 176 10.13 12.48 -3.84
CA ASP A 176 8.97 11.91 -3.14
C ASP A 176 7.82 11.59 -4.12
N ARG A 177 7.51 12.50 -5.06
CA ARG A 177 6.50 12.22 -6.11
C ARG A 177 6.91 11.06 -6.99
N THR A 178 8.20 10.94 -7.29
CA THR A 178 8.76 9.84 -8.07
C THR A 178 8.60 8.52 -7.31
N GLU A 179 8.94 8.47 -6.02
CA GLU A 179 8.81 7.25 -5.21
C GLU A 179 7.35 6.89 -4.91
N TYR A 180 6.53 7.85 -4.48
CA TYR A 180 5.22 7.57 -3.90
C TYR A 180 4.08 7.57 -4.92
N VAL A 181 4.32 8.00 -6.17
CA VAL A 181 3.34 7.93 -7.27
C VAL A 181 3.87 7.14 -8.46
N LEU A 182 5.10 7.44 -8.92
CA LEU A 182 5.64 6.92 -10.17
C LEU A 182 6.39 5.60 -10.04
N ASN A 183 6.90 5.25 -8.85
CA ASN A 183 7.61 3.99 -8.68
C ASN A 183 6.60 2.82 -8.69
N SER A 184 6.76 1.90 -9.64
CA SER A 184 5.87 0.76 -9.85
C SER A 184 6.32 -0.51 -9.12
N VAL A 185 7.40 -0.43 -8.36
CA VAL A 185 7.89 -1.50 -7.50
C VAL A 185 8.11 -0.99 -6.08
N GLY A 186 8.05 -1.91 -5.12
CA GLY A 186 8.26 -1.62 -3.72
C GLY A 186 8.96 -2.75 -3.00
N ILE A 187 9.32 -2.47 -1.76
CA ILE A 187 9.86 -3.43 -0.81
C ILE A 187 8.89 -3.49 0.37
N ILE A 188 8.51 -4.70 0.74
CA ILE A 188 7.70 -4.99 1.92
C ILE A 188 8.63 -5.56 2.98
N PHE A 189 8.74 -4.90 4.12
CA PHE A 189 9.52 -5.40 5.24
C PHE A 189 8.70 -6.36 6.10
N ASN A 190 9.36 -7.38 6.64
CA ASN A 190 8.79 -8.38 7.53
C ASN A 190 9.89 -8.94 8.46
N GLY A 191 9.63 -10.08 9.09
CA GLY A 191 10.56 -10.71 10.02
C GLY A 191 10.38 -10.18 11.45
N THR A 192 11.48 -9.95 12.17
CA THR A 192 11.48 -9.40 13.54
C THR A 192 12.33 -8.13 13.63
N VAL A 193 12.27 -7.44 14.78
CA VAL A 193 13.09 -6.25 15.03
C VAL A 193 14.59 -6.58 14.95
N SER A 194 15.02 -7.73 15.47
CA SER A 194 16.42 -8.16 15.48
C SER A 194 16.89 -8.77 14.14
N ASP A 195 15.99 -9.34 13.35
CA ASP A 195 16.30 -9.97 12.07
C ASP A 195 15.28 -9.57 10.99
N LYS A 196 15.51 -8.38 10.43
CA LYS A 196 14.66 -7.78 9.41
C LYS A 196 14.80 -8.55 8.13
N SER A 197 13.68 -8.84 7.49
CA SER A 197 13.65 -9.43 6.15
C SER A 197 12.80 -8.55 5.24
N SER A 198 12.94 -8.77 3.94
CA SER A 198 12.31 -7.96 2.91
C SER A 198 11.85 -8.82 1.74
N ARG A 199 10.79 -8.34 1.08
CA ARG A 199 10.22 -8.96 -0.11
C ARG A 199 10.00 -7.89 -1.18
N PRO A 200 10.37 -8.15 -2.44
CA PRO A 200 9.97 -7.31 -3.56
C PRO A 200 8.46 -7.41 -3.80
N TRP A 201 7.86 -6.31 -4.25
CA TRP A 201 6.47 -6.28 -4.69
C TRP A 201 6.31 -5.47 -5.97
N ASN A 202 5.70 -6.06 -6.99
CA ASN A 202 5.31 -5.34 -8.20
C ASN A 202 3.95 -4.67 -7.99
N PHE A 203 3.93 -3.36 -7.76
CA PHE A 203 2.67 -2.63 -7.70
C PHE A 203 1.96 -2.66 -9.07
N GLY A 204 2.72 -2.50 -10.16
CA GLY A 204 2.21 -2.66 -11.52
C GLY A 204 1.08 -1.69 -11.90
N GLN A 205 0.98 -0.53 -11.27
CA GLN A 205 -0.14 0.41 -11.44
C GLN A 205 -0.33 0.95 -12.86
N PHE A 206 0.70 0.81 -13.72
CA PHE A 206 0.67 1.26 -15.11
C PHE A 206 0.34 0.16 -16.11
N GLN A 207 0.25 -1.10 -15.67
CA GLN A 207 -0.11 -2.21 -16.54
C GLN A 207 -1.53 -2.03 -17.09
N GLN A 208 -1.74 -2.52 -18.31
CA GLN A 208 -3.02 -2.46 -18.98
C GLN A 208 -4.13 -3.11 -18.13
N GLY A 209 -5.30 -2.47 -18.07
CA GLY A 209 -6.45 -2.91 -17.28
C GLY A 209 -6.41 -2.58 -15.78
N VAL A 210 -5.25 -2.22 -15.19
CA VAL A 210 -5.17 -1.94 -13.74
C VAL A 210 -5.89 -0.64 -13.35
N LEU A 211 -5.79 0.42 -14.15
CA LEU A 211 -6.56 1.65 -13.95
C LEU A 211 -8.06 1.40 -14.04
N ASP A 212 -8.50 0.63 -15.04
CA ASP A 212 -9.91 0.24 -15.16
C ASP A 212 -10.36 -0.61 -13.97
N ALA A 213 -9.49 -1.50 -13.44
CA ALA A 213 -9.77 -2.27 -12.24
C ALA A 213 -9.97 -1.37 -11.01
N CYS A 214 -9.17 -0.30 -10.87
CA CYS A 214 -9.34 0.66 -9.78
C CYS A 214 -10.68 1.41 -9.90
N LEU A 215 -11.09 1.80 -11.11
CA LEU A 215 -12.40 2.43 -11.32
C LEU A 215 -13.54 1.44 -11.09
N PHE A 216 -13.39 0.19 -11.52
CA PHE A 216 -14.34 -0.89 -11.29
C PHE A 216 -14.55 -1.14 -9.80
N ILE A 217 -13.50 -1.11 -8.97
CA ILE A 217 -13.62 -1.25 -7.51
C ILE A 217 -14.53 -0.16 -6.93
N LEU A 218 -14.38 1.08 -7.38
CA LEU A 218 -15.23 2.20 -6.94
C LEU A 218 -16.67 2.05 -7.43
N ASP A 219 -16.88 1.58 -8.66
CA ASP A 219 -18.21 1.32 -9.23
C ASP A 219 -18.91 0.16 -8.51
N PHE A 220 -18.21 -0.96 -8.31
CA PHE A 220 -18.70 -2.17 -7.67
C PHE A 220 -19.05 -1.89 -6.19
N GLY A 221 -18.21 -1.11 -5.50
CA GLY A 221 -18.50 -0.59 -4.18
C GLY A 221 -19.63 0.45 -4.13
N LYS A 222 -20.25 0.78 -5.27
CA LYS A 222 -21.35 1.76 -5.40
C LYS A 222 -20.97 3.15 -4.89
N MET A 223 -19.70 3.55 -5.04
CA MET A 223 -19.25 4.88 -4.63
C MET A 223 -19.86 5.95 -5.54
N PRO A 224 -20.61 6.93 -4.99
CA PRO A 224 -21.14 8.05 -5.77
C PRO A 224 -20.03 8.82 -6.52
N LEU A 225 -20.28 9.18 -7.78
CA LEU A 225 -19.31 9.86 -8.63
C LEU A 225 -18.89 11.21 -8.03
N GLU A 226 -19.83 11.94 -7.43
CA GLU A 226 -19.61 13.22 -6.76
C GLU A 226 -18.59 13.14 -5.62
N TYR A 227 -18.32 11.95 -5.08
CA TYR A 227 -17.34 11.75 -4.01
C TYR A 227 -15.95 11.35 -4.52
N ARG A 228 -15.79 11.00 -5.80
CA ARG A 228 -14.50 10.52 -6.33
C ARG A 228 -13.45 11.62 -6.52
N GLY A 229 -13.82 12.89 -6.34
CA GLY A 229 -12.87 14.00 -6.24
C GLY A 229 -12.29 14.20 -4.84
N ASP A 230 -12.84 13.53 -3.81
CA ASP A 230 -12.46 13.68 -2.42
C ASP A 230 -11.55 12.52 -1.97
N VAL A 231 -10.31 12.86 -1.63
CA VAL A 231 -9.28 11.87 -1.28
C VAL A 231 -9.69 11.07 -0.05
N VAL A 232 -10.27 11.71 0.96
CA VAL A 232 -10.66 11.08 2.23
C VAL A 232 -11.74 10.04 1.98
N LYS A 233 -12.72 10.36 1.14
CA LYS A 233 -13.82 9.44 0.81
C LYS A 233 -13.34 8.29 -0.08
N VAL A 234 -12.46 8.58 -1.05
CA VAL A 234 -11.89 7.55 -1.93
C VAL A 234 -11.06 6.56 -1.13
N THR A 235 -10.17 7.04 -0.25
CA THR A 235 -9.30 6.16 0.55
C THR A 235 -10.12 5.32 1.52
N ARG A 236 -11.10 5.92 2.21
CA ARG A 236 -11.98 5.22 3.15
C ARG A 236 -12.87 4.16 2.46
N LYS A 237 -13.40 4.45 1.27
CA LYS A 237 -14.19 3.44 0.53
C LYS A 237 -13.28 2.34 -0.02
N ALA A 238 -12.09 2.70 -0.50
CA ALA A 238 -11.16 1.73 -1.03
C ALA A 238 -10.64 0.78 0.05
N SER A 239 -10.31 1.25 1.26
CA SER A 239 -9.86 0.34 2.34
C SER A 239 -10.89 -0.74 2.67
N ALA A 240 -12.19 -0.40 2.66
CA ALA A 240 -13.28 -1.36 2.77
C ALA A 240 -13.36 -2.32 1.58
N MET A 241 -13.24 -1.80 0.35
CA MET A 241 -13.39 -2.61 -0.87
C MET A 241 -12.19 -3.51 -1.19
N ILE A 242 -11.04 -3.29 -0.58
CA ILE A 242 -9.87 -4.15 -0.78
C ILE A 242 -10.04 -5.50 -0.07
N ASN A 243 -10.75 -5.55 1.06
CA ASN A 243 -11.13 -6.80 1.72
C ASN A 243 -12.57 -7.21 1.38
N SER A 244 -12.89 -8.50 1.57
CA SER A 244 -14.16 -9.08 1.11
C SER A 244 -15.22 -9.27 2.19
N GLN A 245 -14.96 -8.90 3.44
CA GLN A 245 -15.82 -9.29 4.57
C GLN A 245 -17.27 -8.81 4.42
N ASP A 246 -17.47 -7.58 3.95
CA ASP A 246 -18.80 -6.97 3.90
C ASP A 246 -19.34 -6.81 2.46
N ASP A 247 -18.49 -6.32 1.55
CA ASP A 247 -18.89 -5.76 0.26
C ASP A 247 -18.50 -6.65 -0.95
N ASN A 248 -18.11 -7.91 -0.73
CA ASN A 248 -17.48 -8.76 -1.75
C ASN A 248 -16.28 -8.08 -2.44
N GLY A 249 -15.47 -7.35 -1.68
CA GLY A 249 -14.28 -6.69 -2.17
C GLY A 249 -13.16 -7.63 -2.66
N VAL A 250 -12.00 -7.05 -2.97
CA VAL A 250 -11.00 -7.68 -3.85
C VAL A 250 -10.45 -8.99 -3.31
N LEU A 251 -10.17 -9.09 -2.01
CA LEU A 251 -9.36 -10.17 -1.43
C LEU A 251 -10.06 -10.88 -0.26
N VAL A 252 -9.84 -12.20 -0.18
CA VAL A 252 -10.28 -13.05 0.95
C VAL A 252 -9.11 -13.35 1.88
N GLY A 253 -9.28 -13.04 3.16
CA GLY A 253 -8.27 -13.30 4.19
C GLY A 253 -8.18 -14.77 4.56
N ASN A 254 -6.98 -15.29 4.77
CA ASN A 254 -6.80 -16.65 5.31
C ASN A 254 -5.46 -16.80 6.05
N TRP A 255 -5.54 -17.27 7.30
CA TRP A 255 -4.40 -17.52 8.19
C TRP A 255 -4.30 -18.99 8.63
N SER A 256 -5.16 -19.89 8.14
CA SER A 256 -5.21 -21.30 8.52
C SER A 256 -4.04 -22.15 8.01
N ASN A 257 -3.20 -21.58 7.14
CA ASN A 257 -2.14 -22.28 6.39
C ASN A 257 -2.63 -23.36 5.40
N ASP A 258 -3.94 -23.61 5.31
CA ASP A 258 -4.56 -24.33 4.20
C ASP A 258 -4.99 -23.33 3.11
N PHE A 259 -4.30 -23.39 1.97
CA PHE A 259 -4.58 -22.55 0.81
C PHE A 259 -5.04 -23.35 -0.40
N SER A 260 -5.49 -24.59 -0.22
CA SER A 260 -5.88 -25.53 -1.30
C SER A 260 -6.90 -24.98 -2.31
N LEU A 261 -7.75 -24.04 -1.88
CA LEU A 261 -8.78 -23.42 -2.73
C LEU A 261 -8.36 -22.08 -3.38
N GLY A 262 -7.08 -21.71 -3.30
CA GLY A 262 -6.61 -20.44 -3.84
C GLY A 262 -5.09 -20.34 -3.93
N THR A 263 -4.61 -19.12 -4.03
CA THR A 263 -3.17 -18.81 -4.02
C THR A 263 -2.74 -18.51 -2.59
N ALA A 264 -1.63 -19.09 -2.17
CA ALA A 264 -1.02 -18.75 -0.88
C ALA A 264 -0.63 -17.27 -0.82
N PRO A 265 -0.88 -16.56 0.29
CA PRO A 265 -0.47 -15.15 0.44
C PRO A 265 1.02 -14.90 0.16
N THR A 266 1.88 -15.88 0.46
CA THR A 266 3.33 -15.84 0.21
C THR A 266 3.72 -16.08 -1.25
N ALA A 267 2.81 -16.54 -2.11
CA ALA A 267 3.11 -16.79 -3.51
C ALA A 267 3.02 -15.51 -4.36
N TRP A 268 2.20 -14.54 -3.97
CA TRP A 268 1.99 -13.32 -4.76
C TRP A 268 3.28 -12.53 -4.96
N THR A 269 3.56 -12.16 -6.22
CA THR A 269 4.69 -11.30 -6.61
C THR A 269 4.27 -9.83 -6.78
N GLY A 270 2.98 -9.57 -6.96
CA GLY A 270 2.47 -8.24 -7.25
C GLY A 270 0.95 -8.14 -7.27
N SER A 271 0.46 -6.93 -7.49
CA SER A 271 -0.97 -6.59 -7.40
C SER A 271 -1.73 -6.77 -8.71
N ALA A 272 -1.05 -6.68 -9.86
CA ALA A 272 -1.71 -6.63 -11.17
C ALA A 272 -2.55 -7.87 -11.45
N GLU A 273 -2.01 -9.07 -11.23
CA GLU A 273 -2.73 -10.34 -11.40
C GLU A 273 -3.99 -10.40 -10.53
N ILE A 274 -3.91 -9.94 -9.26
CA ILE A 274 -5.04 -9.94 -8.32
C ILE A 274 -6.16 -9.04 -8.86
N LEU A 275 -5.82 -7.79 -9.20
CA LEU A 275 -6.80 -6.80 -9.67
C LEU A 275 -7.45 -7.21 -10.99
N LEU A 276 -6.65 -7.69 -11.95
CA LEU A 276 -7.17 -8.15 -13.24
C LEU A 276 -8.01 -9.43 -13.09
N SER A 277 -7.64 -10.33 -12.18
CA SER A 277 -8.44 -11.53 -11.86
C SER A 277 -9.78 -11.17 -11.22
N TYR A 278 -9.80 -10.18 -10.32
CA TYR A 278 -11.04 -9.73 -9.67
C TYR A 278 -12.04 -9.17 -10.69
N VAL A 279 -11.58 -8.30 -11.59
CA VAL A 279 -12.41 -7.72 -12.65
C VAL A 279 -12.87 -8.77 -13.65
N SER A 280 -11.97 -9.63 -14.14
CA SER A 280 -12.32 -10.66 -15.13
C SER A 280 -13.33 -11.69 -14.61
N LYS A 281 -13.39 -11.90 -13.29
CA LYS A 281 -14.39 -12.73 -12.62
C LYS A 281 -15.65 -11.96 -12.22
N GLY A 282 -15.82 -10.71 -12.65
CA GLY A 282 -17.02 -9.92 -12.38
C GLY A 282 -17.17 -9.48 -10.92
N GLY A 283 -16.07 -9.27 -10.21
CA GLY A 283 -16.08 -8.87 -8.80
C GLY A 283 -16.17 -10.03 -7.81
N VAL A 284 -15.79 -11.24 -8.22
CA VAL A 284 -15.64 -12.37 -7.28
C VAL A 284 -14.32 -12.23 -6.52
N PRO A 285 -14.33 -12.22 -5.16
CA PRO A 285 -13.13 -12.07 -4.35
C PRO A 285 -12.01 -13.08 -4.66
N ILE A 286 -10.77 -12.61 -4.61
CA ILE A 286 -9.57 -13.39 -4.92
C ILE A 286 -8.97 -13.98 -3.65
N LYS A 287 -8.71 -15.29 -3.70
CA LYS A 287 -8.17 -16.08 -2.59
C LYS A 287 -6.66 -16.31 -2.78
N TYR A 288 -5.78 -16.08 -1.81
CA TYR A 288 -5.98 -15.53 -0.46
C TYR A 288 -5.02 -14.38 -0.16
N ALA A 289 -5.32 -13.61 0.89
CA ALA A 289 -4.52 -12.49 1.36
C ALA A 289 -4.21 -12.55 2.86
N GLN A 290 -3.15 -11.85 3.20
CA GLN A 290 -2.71 -11.49 4.55
C GLN A 290 -2.32 -10.00 4.51
N CYS A 291 -2.00 -9.37 5.65
CA CYS A 291 -1.87 -7.91 5.76
C CYS A 291 -1.01 -7.26 4.67
N TRP A 292 0.17 -7.81 4.36
CA TRP A 292 1.04 -7.25 3.32
C TRP A 292 0.48 -7.37 1.90
N VAL A 293 -0.37 -8.38 1.62
CA VAL A 293 -1.04 -8.54 0.32
C VAL A 293 -2.13 -7.48 0.20
N TYR A 294 -2.92 -7.27 1.25
CA TYR A 294 -3.88 -6.16 1.30
C TYR A 294 -3.20 -4.83 1.09
N ALA A 295 -2.13 -4.55 1.84
CA ALA A 295 -1.39 -3.31 1.74
C ALA A 295 -0.71 -3.13 0.37
N GLY A 296 -0.22 -4.21 -0.25
CA GLY A 296 0.37 -4.19 -1.59
C GLY A 296 -0.66 -3.84 -2.68
N VAL A 297 -1.82 -4.48 -2.66
CA VAL A 297 -2.92 -4.20 -3.61
C VAL A 297 -3.51 -2.83 -3.38
N PHE A 298 -3.70 -2.43 -2.12
CA PHE A 298 -4.23 -1.11 -1.81
C PHE A 298 -3.26 0.01 -2.21
N ASN A 299 -1.95 -0.18 -2.01
CA ASN A 299 -0.95 0.78 -2.49
C ASN A 299 -0.99 0.93 -4.02
N THR A 300 -1.18 -0.17 -4.77
CA THR A 300 -1.38 -0.10 -6.22
C THR A 300 -2.60 0.73 -6.57
N PHE A 301 -3.74 0.50 -5.90
CA PHE A 301 -4.96 1.28 -6.12
C PHE A 301 -4.73 2.77 -5.91
N LEU A 302 -4.07 3.16 -4.81
CA LEU A 302 -3.77 4.54 -4.48
C LEU A 302 -2.87 5.19 -5.54
N ARG A 303 -1.72 4.57 -5.84
CA ARG A 303 -0.76 5.09 -6.84
C ARG A 303 -1.35 5.17 -8.24
N CYS A 304 -2.16 4.19 -8.63
CA CYS A 304 -2.85 4.15 -9.93
C CYS A 304 -3.81 5.33 -10.13
N LEU A 305 -4.47 5.78 -9.06
CA LEU A 305 -5.34 6.97 -9.13
C LEU A 305 -4.56 8.28 -8.98
N GLY A 306 -3.25 8.23 -8.72
CA GLY A 306 -2.38 9.40 -8.56
C GLY A 306 -2.28 9.92 -7.12
N LEU A 307 -2.69 9.12 -6.14
CA LEU A 307 -2.53 9.43 -4.72
C LEU A 307 -1.11 9.02 -4.29
N PRO A 308 -0.29 9.93 -3.72
CA PRO A 308 1.00 9.55 -3.17
C PRO A 308 0.80 8.62 -1.98
N SER A 309 1.37 7.41 -2.05
CA SER A 309 1.21 6.41 -0.99
C SER A 309 2.46 5.55 -0.79
N ARG A 310 2.59 5.03 0.43
CA ARG A 310 3.65 4.09 0.84
C ARG A 310 3.09 2.97 1.71
N LEU A 311 3.80 1.86 1.73
CA LEU A 311 3.48 0.68 2.54
C LEU A 311 4.31 0.72 3.82
N ILE A 312 3.65 0.53 4.94
CA ILE A 312 4.24 0.59 6.28
C ILE A 312 4.28 -0.81 6.87
N THR A 313 5.35 -1.12 7.60
CA THR A 313 5.44 -2.32 8.45
C THR A 313 5.67 -1.88 9.89
N ASN A 314 4.77 -2.24 10.80
CA ASN A 314 4.90 -2.08 12.25
C ASN A 314 5.27 -3.40 12.90
N TYR A 315 6.34 -3.42 13.70
CA TYR A 315 6.78 -4.61 14.44
C TYR A 315 6.22 -4.61 15.85
N PHE A 316 5.77 -5.78 16.32
CA PHE A 316 4.98 -5.93 17.55
C PHE A 316 3.73 -5.04 17.52
N SER A 317 2.93 -5.20 16.47
CA SER A 317 1.69 -4.43 16.30
C SER A 317 0.62 -4.99 17.22
N ALA A 318 0.13 -4.18 18.14
CA ALA A 318 -1.00 -4.59 18.96
C ALA A 318 -2.26 -4.67 18.09
N HIS A 319 -3.07 -5.67 18.34
CA HIS A 319 -4.43 -5.79 17.82
C HIS A 319 -5.35 -5.85 19.03
N ASP A 320 -5.77 -4.67 19.48
CA ASP A 320 -6.71 -4.49 20.57
C ASP A 320 -8.14 -4.52 20.05
N SER A 321 -8.98 -5.29 20.73
CA SER A 321 -10.39 -5.50 20.39
C SER A 321 -11.36 -4.59 21.15
N LEU A 322 -10.87 -3.76 22.10
CA LEU A 322 -11.70 -3.04 23.07
C LEU A 322 -11.54 -1.52 23.09
N GLY A 323 -10.72 -0.93 22.20
CA GLY A 323 -10.53 0.53 22.13
C GLY A 323 -9.79 1.09 23.35
N SER A 324 -8.95 0.27 23.96
CA SER A 324 -8.07 0.53 25.09
C SER A 324 -6.66 0.89 24.60
N ILE A 325 -5.86 1.58 25.44
CA ILE A 325 -4.40 1.65 25.24
C ILE A 325 -3.68 0.58 26.05
N GLU A 326 -4.38 -0.51 26.33
CA GLU A 326 -3.90 -1.70 27.00
C GLU A 326 -4.10 -2.88 26.06
N THR A 327 -3.16 -3.81 26.06
CA THR A 327 -3.32 -5.13 25.46
C THR A 327 -3.31 -6.14 26.58
N ASP A 328 -4.46 -6.78 26.82
CA ASP A 328 -4.67 -7.66 27.96
C ASP A 328 -4.23 -9.10 27.63
N ILE A 329 -3.16 -9.58 28.29
CA ILE A 329 -2.69 -10.96 28.18
C ILE A 329 -3.05 -11.72 29.45
N VAL A 330 -3.89 -12.75 29.33
CA VAL A 330 -4.33 -13.56 30.47
C VAL A 330 -3.43 -14.78 30.61
N LEU A 331 -2.90 -14.97 31.81
CA LEU A 331 -2.07 -16.10 32.21
C LEU A 331 -2.85 -17.03 33.14
N ASP A 332 -2.63 -18.34 33.03
CA ASP A 332 -3.15 -19.34 33.96
C ASP A 332 -2.37 -19.39 35.29
N GLU A 333 -2.72 -20.32 36.18
CA GLU A 333 -2.06 -20.46 37.50
C GLU A 333 -0.55 -20.72 37.38
N ASP A 334 -0.16 -21.47 36.35
CA ASP A 334 1.21 -21.88 36.04
C ASP A 334 1.99 -20.76 35.32
N GLY A 335 1.29 -19.74 34.81
CA GLY A 335 1.86 -18.59 34.12
C GLY A 335 1.99 -18.77 32.60
N GLN A 336 1.31 -19.75 32.01
CA GLN A 336 1.16 -19.89 30.56
C GLN A 336 0.03 -18.99 30.06
N ILE A 337 0.09 -18.57 28.79
CA ILE A 337 -0.96 -17.75 28.19
C ILE A 337 -2.24 -18.59 28.05
N ASP A 338 -3.31 -18.14 28.69
CA ASP A 338 -4.64 -18.73 28.56
C ASP A 338 -5.33 -18.16 27.32
N MET A 339 -5.22 -18.91 26.22
CA MET A 339 -5.80 -18.56 24.91
C MET A 339 -7.33 -18.55 24.91
N ASN A 340 -8.00 -19.13 25.92
CA ASN A 340 -9.47 -19.06 26.01
C ASN A 340 -9.96 -17.71 26.53
N TYR A 341 -9.10 -16.95 27.20
CA TYR A 341 -9.45 -15.68 27.85
C TYR A 341 -8.63 -14.49 27.35
N THR A 342 -7.50 -14.75 26.68
CA THR A 342 -6.74 -13.72 25.95
C THR A 342 -7.42 -13.47 24.60
N THR A 343 -8.13 -12.34 24.48
CA THR A 343 -8.80 -11.93 23.23
C THR A 343 -7.92 -11.05 22.35
N ASP A 344 -7.03 -10.28 22.97
CA ASP A 344 -6.11 -9.42 22.23
C ASP A 344 -4.93 -10.22 21.69
N SER A 345 -4.31 -9.70 20.64
CA SER A 345 -3.11 -10.33 20.07
C SER A 345 -2.06 -9.29 19.74
N ILE A 346 -0.80 -9.70 19.79
CA ILE A 346 0.32 -8.88 19.34
C ILE A 346 0.94 -9.58 18.15
N TRP A 347 0.84 -8.94 17.00
CA TRP A 347 1.32 -9.47 15.73
C TRP A 347 2.82 -9.19 15.64
N ASN A 348 3.59 -10.18 15.20
CA ASN A 348 5.05 -10.03 15.08
C ASN A 348 5.39 -8.86 14.16
N TYR A 349 4.63 -8.73 13.08
CA TYR A 349 4.54 -7.51 12.30
C TYR A 349 3.14 -7.38 11.68
N HIS A 350 2.77 -6.15 11.37
CA HIS A 350 1.56 -5.82 10.62
C HIS A 350 1.88 -4.79 9.53
N CYS A 351 1.12 -4.82 8.44
CA CYS A 351 1.34 -3.95 7.30
C CYS A 351 0.07 -3.18 6.94
N TRP A 352 0.19 -1.87 6.79
CA TRP A 352 -0.86 -0.96 6.31
C TRP A 352 -0.29 0.04 5.29
N ASN A 353 -1.09 1.04 4.90
CA ASN A 353 -0.68 2.09 3.98
C ASN A 353 -0.72 3.47 4.60
N GLU A 354 0.15 4.37 4.13
CA GLU A 354 -0.02 5.79 4.31
C GLU A 354 -0.35 6.47 2.99
N VAL A 355 -1.28 7.42 3.03
CA VAL A 355 -1.62 8.31 1.90
C VAL A 355 -1.34 9.76 2.26
N PHE A 356 -0.64 10.49 1.39
CA PHE A 356 -0.33 11.90 1.63
C PHE A 356 -1.47 12.79 1.14
N THR A 357 -2.11 13.54 2.05
CA THR A 357 -3.18 14.46 1.66
C THR A 357 -3.41 15.58 2.68
N LYS A 358 -3.95 16.69 2.20
CA LYS A 358 -4.56 17.73 3.05
C LYS A 358 -5.86 17.20 3.65
N ARG A 359 -6.12 17.56 4.91
CA ARG A 359 -7.35 17.22 5.63
C ARG A 359 -8.13 18.50 5.98
N PRO A 360 -8.90 19.08 5.04
CA PRO A 360 -9.64 20.32 5.29
C PRO A 360 -10.79 20.15 6.30
N ASP A 361 -11.14 18.90 6.61
CA ASP A 361 -12.11 18.48 7.61
C ASP A 361 -11.59 18.54 9.05
N ILE A 362 -10.27 18.66 9.25
CA ILE A 362 -9.63 18.75 10.58
C ILE A 362 -8.59 19.90 10.59
N PRO A 363 -7.97 20.24 11.74
CA PRO A 363 -6.96 21.30 11.77
C PRO A 363 -5.79 21.06 10.80
N PRO A 364 -5.30 22.09 10.08
CA PRO A 364 -4.28 21.93 9.03
C PRO A 364 -2.98 21.25 9.48
N VAL A 365 -2.61 21.34 10.76
CA VAL A 365 -1.42 20.69 11.34
C VAL A 365 -1.46 19.16 11.23
N PHE A 366 -2.66 18.57 11.10
CA PHE A 366 -2.87 17.13 10.95
C PHE A 366 -2.98 16.66 9.50
N SER A 367 -2.72 17.55 8.54
CA SER A 367 -2.51 17.18 7.13
C SER A 367 -1.15 16.47 6.94
N GLY A 368 -0.97 15.83 5.78
CA GLY A 368 0.24 15.08 5.45
C GLY A 368 -0.06 13.59 5.37
N TRP A 369 0.79 12.74 5.93
CA TRP A 369 0.60 11.30 5.93
C TRP A 369 -0.61 10.88 6.78
N GLN A 370 -1.49 10.09 6.17
CA GLN A 370 -2.65 9.50 6.82
C GLN A 370 -2.55 7.98 6.77
N ALA A 371 -2.59 7.31 7.91
CA ALA A 371 -2.63 5.86 8.00
C ALA A 371 -4.00 5.33 7.54
N VAL A 372 -4.00 4.29 6.73
CA VAL A 372 -5.19 3.62 6.21
C VAL A 372 -4.89 2.13 6.15
N ASP A 373 -5.73 1.31 6.79
CA ASP A 373 -5.58 -0.13 6.79
C ASP A 373 -6.79 -0.81 6.14
N ALA A 374 -6.48 -1.68 5.18
CA ALA A 374 -7.44 -2.49 4.44
C ALA A 374 -7.56 -3.92 5.00
N THR A 375 -6.72 -4.29 5.96
CA THR A 375 -6.80 -5.57 6.65
C THR A 375 -8.05 -5.59 7.53
N PRO A 376 -8.93 -6.60 7.40
CA PRO A 376 -10.13 -6.67 8.22
C PRO A 376 -9.76 -7.09 9.65
N GLN A 377 -9.58 -6.08 10.51
CA GLN A 377 -9.23 -6.21 11.92
C GLN A 377 -10.44 -5.86 12.79
N GLU A 378 -10.76 -4.57 12.85
CA GLU A 378 -11.92 -4.04 13.57
C GLU A 378 -12.94 -3.40 12.62
N THR A 379 -14.20 -3.34 13.08
CA THR A 379 -15.25 -2.66 12.32
C THR A 379 -15.30 -1.17 12.66
N SER A 380 -15.28 -0.33 11.64
CA SER A 380 -15.53 1.12 11.73
C SER A 380 -16.87 1.44 11.08
N GLU A 381 -17.82 1.91 11.89
CA GLU A 381 -19.21 2.20 11.48
C GLU A 381 -19.92 0.96 10.88
N GLY A 382 -19.60 -0.23 11.41
CA GLY A 382 -20.20 -1.50 10.98
C GLY A 382 -19.57 -2.14 9.75
N TYR A 383 -18.43 -1.64 9.27
CA TYR A 383 -17.69 -2.18 8.14
C TYR A 383 -16.23 -2.45 8.52
N TYR A 384 -15.63 -3.51 8.00
CA TYR A 384 -14.19 -3.77 8.12
C TYR A 384 -13.38 -2.80 7.26
N ARG A 385 -12.96 -1.70 7.89
CA ARG A 385 -12.16 -0.64 7.28
C ARG A 385 -11.50 0.20 8.36
N CYS A 386 -10.34 0.77 8.05
CA CYS A 386 -9.66 1.71 8.93
C CYS A 386 -9.16 2.93 8.14
N GLY A 387 -9.31 4.12 8.73
CA GLY A 387 -8.74 5.37 8.23
C GLY A 387 -9.59 6.12 7.19
N PRO A 388 -9.06 7.24 6.67
CA PRO A 388 -7.72 7.77 6.90
C PRO A 388 -7.53 8.47 8.26
N VAL A 389 -6.48 8.07 8.97
CA VAL A 389 -6.09 8.59 10.31
C VAL A 389 -4.88 9.48 10.18
N SER A 390 -4.88 10.68 10.75
CA SER A 390 -3.68 11.53 10.72
C SER A 390 -2.56 10.95 11.59
N VAL A 391 -1.41 10.63 10.98
CA VAL A 391 -0.23 10.13 11.71
C VAL A 391 0.26 11.16 12.72
N ALA A 392 0.20 12.45 12.39
CA ALA A 392 0.53 13.52 13.31
C ALA A 392 -0.45 13.58 14.51
N ALA A 393 -1.74 13.30 14.29
CA ALA A 393 -2.71 13.26 15.38
C ALA A 393 -2.49 12.05 16.31
N VAL A 394 -2.15 10.89 15.74
CA VAL A 394 -1.73 9.70 16.51
C VAL A 394 -0.54 10.03 17.38
N LYS A 395 0.51 10.67 16.84
CA LYS A 395 1.69 11.06 17.61
C LYS A 395 1.39 11.96 18.80
N GLU A 396 0.50 12.93 18.62
CA GLU A 396 0.09 13.88 19.66
C GLU A 396 -0.94 13.31 20.66
N GLY A 397 -1.43 12.08 20.44
CA GLY A 397 -2.50 11.48 21.25
C GLY A 397 -3.85 12.17 21.05
N GLU A 398 -4.05 12.79 19.88
CA GLU A 398 -5.20 13.63 19.55
C GLU A 398 -6.23 12.84 18.72
N LEU A 399 -7.06 12.07 19.40
CA LEU A 399 -7.83 10.94 18.83
C LEU A 399 -9.29 11.28 18.50
N ARG A 400 -9.77 12.48 18.84
CA ARG A 400 -11.17 12.91 18.62
C ARG A 400 -11.53 13.13 17.15
N TYR A 401 -10.53 13.24 16.29
CA TYR A 401 -10.75 13.48 14.88
C TYR A 401 -11.02 12.18 14.17
N GLU A 402 -12.09 12.14 13.39
CA GLU A 402 -12.33 11.03 12.48
C GLU A 402 -11.13 10.85 11.53
N TYR A 403 -10.72 9.64 11.20
CA TYR A 403 -11.37 8.35 11.50
C TYR A 403 -10.46 7.49 12.37
N ASP A 404 -11.02 6.53 13.11
CA ASP A 404 -10.34 5.34 13.64
C ASP A 404 -9.03 5.58 14.43
N ALA A 405 -8.84 6.80 14.96
CA ALA A 405 -7.56 7.22 15.52
C ALA A 405 -7.17 6.43 16.78
N SER A 406 -8.14 6.09 17.61
CA SER A 406 -7.93 5.25 18.79
C SER A 406 -7.39 3.86 18.45
N PHE A 407 -7.88 3.25 17.36
CA PHE A 407 -7.41 1.95 16.91
C PHE A 407 -5.93 2.04 16.48
N VAL A 408 -5.60 2.93 15.55
CA VAL A 408 -4.21 3.11 15.07
C VAL A 408 -3.27 3.54 16.20
N PHE A 409 -3.75 4.31 17.18
CA PHE A 409 -2.96 4.68 18.34
C PHE A 409 -2.64 3.45 19.21
N ALA A 410 -3.62 2.60 19.49
CA ALA A 410 -3.41 1.35 20.22
C ALA A 410 -2.41 0.44 19.51
N GLU A 411 -2.50 0.30 18.17
CA GLU A 411 -1.60 -0.56 17.39
C GLU A 411 -0.10 -0.25 17.59
N VAL A 412 0.24 1.01 17.93
CA VAL A 412 1.64 1.48 18.05
C VAL A 412 2.07 1.87 19.47
N ASN A 413 1.13 2.08 20.41
CA ASN A 413 1.39 2.60 21.76
C ASN A 413 0.77 1.79 22.91
N SER A 414 0.08 0.67 22.67
CA SER A 414 -0.56 -0.08 23.76
C SER A 414 0.43 -0.61 24.80
N ASP A 415 0.09 -0.43 26.08
CA ASP A 415 0.77 -1.06 27.21
C ASP A 415 0.33 -2.52 27.30
N VAL A 416 1.26 -3.47 27.40
CA VAL A 416 0.91 -4.89 27.56
C VAL A 416 0.68 -5.19 29.04
N VAL A 417 -0.55 -5.55 29.41
CA VAL A 417 -0.94 -5.82 30.79
C VAL A 417 -1.13 -7.32 30.97
N PHE A 418 -0.32 -7.93 31.84
CA PHE A 418 -0.41 -9.34 32.16
C PHE A 418 -1.32 -9.56 33.37
N HIS A 419 -2.41 -10.29 33.16
CA HIS A 419 -3.37 -10.68 34.19
C HIS A 419 -3.17 -12.15 34.52
N LYS A 420 -2.95 -12.50 35.78
CA LYS A 420 -2.96 -13.89 36.22
C LYS A 420 -4.35 -14.26 36.71
N ARG A 421 -4.86 -15.39 36.22
CA ARG A 421 -6.16 -15.94 36.62
C ARG A 421 -5.99 -17.14 37.53
N ASP A 422 -6.70 -17.13 38.67
CA ASP A 422 -6.76 -18.29 39.56
C ASP A 422 -7.84 -19.30 39.13
N LYS A 423 -7.82 -20.50 39.72
CA LYS A 423 -8.83 -21.55 39.49
C LYS A 423 -10.26 -21.18 39.87
N TYR A 424 -10.44 -20.10 40.63
CA TYR A 424 -11.75 -19.58 41.01
C TYR A 424 -12.24 -18.49 40.04
N GLY A 425 -11.41 -18.11 39.07
CA GLY A 425 -11.70 -17.13 38.03
C GLY A 425 -11.34 -15.70 38.39
N ASN A 426 -10.71 -15.43 39.54
CA ASN A 426 -10.24 -14.10 39.91
C ASN A 426 -8.99 -13.73 39.10
N THR A 427 -8.88 -12.47 38.71
CA THR A 427 -7.74 -11.95 37.93
C THR A 427 -6.96 -10.89 38.72
N GLU A 428 -5.63 -11.01 38.74
CA GLU A 428 -4.72 -10.02 39.31
C GLU A 428 -3.69 -9.54 38.27
N VAL A 429 -3.38 -8.24 38.26
CA VAL A 429 -2.32 -7.71 37.39
C VAL A 429 -0.96 -8.05 37.97
N VAL A 430 -0.16 -8.82 37.23
CA VAL A 430 1.16 -9.28 37.66
C VAL A 430 2.31 -8.52 37.01
N SER A 431 2.10 -7.95 35.82
CA SER A 431 3.13 -7.19 35.11
C SER A 431 2.51 -6.22 34.09
N VAL A 432 3.22 -5.13 33.81
CA VAL A 432 2.88 -4.16 32.76
C VAL A 432 4.14 -3.85 31.97
N ASN A 433 4.10 -3.98 30.64
CA ASN A 433 5.20 -3.65 29.75
C ASN A 433 4.77 -2.53 28.79
N THR A 434 5.31 -1.34 28.99
CA THR A 434 4.99 -0.14 28.20
C THR A 434 5.82 -0.03 26.91
N THR A 435 6.80 -0.91 26.74
CA THR A 435 7.84 -0.78 25.69
C THR A 435 7.74 -1.81 24.57
N TYR A 436 6.81 -2.77 24.70
CA TYR A 436 6.80 -3.94 23.82
C TYR A 436 6.14 -3.68 22.47
N VAL A 437 5.09 -2.86 22.44
CA VAL A 437 4.28 -2.59 21.24
C VAL A 437 4.92 -1.51 20.37
N GLY A 438 4.84 -1.70 19.05
CA GLY A 438 5.28 -0.72 18.06
C GLY A 438 6.76 -0.35 18.17
N GLN A 439 7.64 -1.32 18.44
CA GLN A 439 9.07 -1.06 18.66
C GLN A 439 9.78 -0.45 17.46
N LEU A 440 9.27 -0.71 16.26
CA LEU A 440 9.85 -0.26 15.02
C LEU A 440 8.79 -0.15 13.93
N ILE A 441 8.80 0.96 13.20
CA ILE A 441 7.92 1.19 12.06
C ILE A 441 8.78 1.55 10.85
N LEU A 442 8.69 0.74 9.79
CA LEU A 442 9.51 0.86 8.59
C LEU A 442 8.67 1.17 7.35
N THR A 443 9.27 1.89 6.42
CA THR A 443 8.84 2.02 5.02
C THR A 443 10.06 1.90 4.11
N LYS A 444 9.83 1.70 2.81
CA LYS A 444 10.91 1.78 1.81
C LYS A 444 11.39 3.23 1.71
N MET A 445 12.71 3.42 1.72
CA MET A 445 13.35 4.73 1.54
C MET A 445 13.16 5.25 0.11
N VAL A 446 13.02 6.58 -0.02
CA VAL A 446 12.95 7.27 -1.31
C VAL A 446 14.20 6.97 -2.14
N GLY A 447 14.01 6.46 -3.36
CA GLY A 447 15.10 6.19 -4.29
C GLY A 447 16.01 5.01 -3.93
N SER A 448 15.71 4.27 -2.85
CA SER A 448 16.52 3.12 -2.38
C SER A 448 15.64 1.93 -2.00
N ASN A 449 16.19 0.71 -2.04
CA ASN A 449 15.52 -0.49 -1.53
C ASN A 449 15.77 -0.72 -0.03
N GLU A 450 16.56 0.15 0.61
CA GLU A 450 16.83 0.12 2.05
C GLU A 450 15.61 0.57 2.88
N PRO A 451 15.48 0.10 4.13
CA PRO A 451 14.44 0.55 5.05
C PRO A 451 14.71 1.98 5.54
N GLU A 452 13.63 2.74 5.71
CA GLU A 452 13.57 4.01 6.44
C GLU A 452 12.77 3.79 7.72
N ASP A 453 13.37 4.14 8.87
CA ASP A 453 12.72 4.11 10.18
C ASP A 453 11.89 5.38 10.40
N ILE A 454 10.56 5.19 10.45
CA ILE A 454 9.58 6.25 10.64
C ILE A 454 8.87 6.14 11.99
N THR A 455 9.38 5.36 12.95
CA THR A 455 8.79 5.17 14.29
C THR A 455 8.51 6.51 14.98
N HIS A 456 9.45 7.43 14.84
CA HIS A 456 9.38 8.79 15.37
C HIS A 456 8.22 9.64 14.80
N THR A 457 7.58 9.21 13.72
CA THR A 457 6.42 9.88 13.14
C THR A 457 5.10 9.50 13.82
N TYR A 458 5.04 8.30 14.41
CA TYR A 458 3.86 7.79 15.13
C TYR A 458 3.93 8.01 16.65
N LYS A 459 5.13 8.03 17.23
CA LYS A 459 5.28 8.18 18.68
C LYS A 459 6.55 8.90 19.09
N TYR A 460 6.55 9.40 20.33
CA TYR A 460 7.71 10.03 20.95
C TYR A 460 8.62 8.96 21.58
N PRO A 461 9.88 9.30 21.91
CA PRO A 461 10.72 8.41 22.70
C PRO A 461 10.06 8.05 24.03
N GLU A 462 10.01 6.75 24.33
CA GLU A 462 9.41 6.19 25.54
C GLU A 462 9.86 6.94 26.81
N GLY A 463 8.92 7.29 27.68
CA GLY A 463 9.20 7.92 28.98
C GLY A 463 9.54 9.42 28.93
N SER A 464 9.66 10.01 27.73
CA SER A 464 9.84 11.44 27.54
C SER A 464 8.64 12.27 28.05
N ALA A 465 8.82 13.59 28.16
CA ALA A 465 7.74 14.46 28.62
C ALA A 465 6.60 14.55 27.60
N GLU A 466 6.94 14.44 26.31
CA GLU A 466 6.06 14.41 25.16
C GLU A 466 5.27 13.10 25.08
N ASP A 467 5.95 11.96 25.23
CA ASP A 467 5.31 10.65 25.33
C ASP A 467 4.24 10.60 26.43
N LYS A 468 4.61 10.98 27.66
CA LYS A 468 3.67 11.08 28.79
C LYS A 468 2.53 12.06 28.53
N ARG A 469 2.73 13.08 27.70
CA ARG A 469 1.68 14.04 27.34
C ARG A 469 0.72 13.40 26.34
N SER A 470 1.25 12.74 25.31
CA SER A 470 0.48 12.02 24.29
C SER A 470 -0.40 10.94 24.92
N MET A 471 0.16 10.07 25.77
CA MET A 471 -0.61 9.03 26.48
C MET A 471 -1.71 9.61 27.38
N ARG A 472 -1.42 10.67 28.15
CA ARG A 472 -2.43 11.36 28.97
C ARG A 472 -3.51 12.03 28.13
N GLN A 473 -3.17 12.49 26.93
CA GLN A 473 -4.14 13.07 26.01
C GLN A 473 -5.08 11.97 25.49
N ALA A 474 -4.56 10.81 25.10
CA ALA A 474 -5.36 9.65 24.70
C ALA A 474 -6.31 9.19 25.83
N GLU A 475 -5.83 9.11 27.08
CA GLU A 475 -6.67 8.78 28.25
C GLU A 475 -7.81 9.78 28.46
N ARG A 476 -7.52 11.08 28.34
CA ARG A 476 -8.55 12.14 28.45
C ARG A 476 -9.60 12.06 27.36
N GLN A 477 -9.31 11.37 26.27
CA GLN A 477 -10.21 11.17 25.14
C GLN A 477 -10.93 9.81 25.19
N GLY A 478 -10.85 9.11 26.33
CA GLY A 478 -11.68 7.95 26.63
C GLY A 478 -10.97 6.61 26.49
N MET A 479 -9.69 6.58 26.11
CA MET A 479 -8.94 5.32 26.09
C MET A 479 -8.56 4.88 27.51
N ARG A 480 -8.85 3.62 27.84
CA ARG A 480 -8.54 3.04 29.16
C ARG A 480 -7.03 2.78 29.28
N ARG A 481 -6.45 3.12 30.43
CA ARG A 481 -5.07 2.80 30.79
C ARG A 481 -4.93 2.38 32.25
N TYR A 482 -4.08 1.39 32.48
CA TYR A 482 -3.88 0.82 33.79
C TYR A 482 -2.90 1.70 34.56
N HIS A 483 -3.42 2.34 35.61
CA HIS A 483 -2.60 3.08 36.56
C HIS A 483 -2.40 2.21 37.81
N SER A 484 -1.17 1.71 38.00
CA SER A 484 -0.85 0.96 39.23
C SER A 484 -0.93 1.90 40.44
N ASN A 485 -1.86 1.62 41.36
CA ASN A 485 -1.87 2.19 42.71
C ASN A 485 -1.05 1.36 43.72
N SER A 486 -0.42 0.26 43.28
CA SER A 486 0.27 -0.68 44.17
C SER A 486 1.77 -0.44 44.23
N SER A 487 2.32 -0.32 45.44
CA SER A 487 3.74 -0.27 45.73
C SER A 487 4.49 -1.58 45.42
N SER A 488 3.76 -2.68 45.20
CA SER A 488 4.30 -4.01 44.88
C SER A 488 4.83 -4.14 43.44
N LEU A 489 4.30 -3.36 42.48
CA LEU A 489 4.79 -3.33 41.10
C LEU A 489 6.04 -2.43 40.92
N LEU A 490 6.41 -1.65 41.94
CA LEU A 490 7.50 -0.67 41.91
C LEU A 490 8.85 -1.19 42.41
N ASN A 491 8.89 -2.33 43.12
CA ASN A 491 10.13 -2.95 43.59
C ASN A 491 10.57 -4.06 42.63
N VAL A 492 11.29 -3.68 41.57
CA VAL A 492 11.89 -4.65 40.64
C VAL A 492 13.14 -5.23 41.29
N ASP A 493 13.00 -6.36 41.99
CA ASP A 493 14.11 -7.05 42.65
C ASP A 493 15.05 -7.74 41.64
N MET A 494 14.53 -8.14 40.47
CA MET A 494 15.23 -8.92 39.45
C MET A 494 14.74 -8.53 38.05
N GLN A 495 15.61 -8.64 37.05
CA GLN A 495 15.29 -8.48 35.64
C GLN A 495 15.68 -9.74 34.86
N MET A 496 14.89 -10.12 33.85
CA MET A 496 15.22 -11.21 32.92
C MET A 496 15.38 -10.67 31.51
N GLN A 497 16.36 -11.19 30.79
CA GLN A 497 16.57 -10.97 29.36
C GLN A 497 16.80 -12.33 28.68
N MET A 498 16.37 -12.44 27.44
CA MET A 498 16.58 -13.63 26.62
C MET A 498 17.14 -13.19 25.26
N GLU A 499 18.13 -13.94 24.76
CA GLU A 499 18.64 -13.84 23.40
C GLU A 499 18.59 -15.20 22.70
N ALA A 500 18.05 -15.25 21.49
CA ALA A 500 17.78 -16.42 20.68
C ALA A 500 18.52 -16.24 19.37
N LYS A 501 19.41 -17.18 19.07
CA LYS A 501 20.24 -17.09 17.88
C LYS A 501 20.40 -18.43 17.21
N GLN A 502 20.20 -18.47 15.90
CA GLN A 502 20.57 -19.64 15.12
C GLN A 502 22.10 -19.80 15.11
N ILE A 503 22.58 -20.98 15.47
CA ILE A 503 24.01 -21.27 15.64
C ILE A 503 24.62 -22.10 14.51
N ASN A 504 23.80 -22.68 13.62
CA ASN A 504 24.29 -23.43 12.46
C ASN A 504 23.30 -23.46 11.29
N THR A 505 23.75 -23.96 10.14
CA THR A 505 22.94 -24.09 8.91
C THR A 505 21.92 -25.23 8.98
N ALA A 506 22.00 -26.12 9.96
CA ALA A 506 20.99 -27.15 10.19
C ALA A 506 19.72 -26.56 10.83
N GLY A 507 19.84 -25.40 11.49
CA GLY A 507 18.74 -24.72 12.15
C GLY A 507 18.81 -24.75 13.68
N ASP A 508 19.86 -25.28 14.29
CA ASP A 508 19.91 -25.30 15.77
C ASP A 508 19.96 -23.88 16.33
N ILE A 509 19.32 -23.67 17.47
CA ILE A 509 19.13 -22.38 18.14
C ILE A 509 19.74 -22.44 19.53
N SER A 510 20.50 -21.40 19.86
CA SER A 510 20.99 -21.11 21.20
C SER A 510 20.09 -20.06 21.84
N LEU A 511 19.50 -20.40 22.99
CA LEU A 511 18.72 -19.51 23.84
C LEU A 511 19.55 -19.15 25.07
N THR A 512 19.93 -17.89 25.21
CA THR A 512 20.69 -17.36 26.34
C THR A 512 19.75 -16.59 27.25
N ILE A 513 19.50 -17.09 28.45
CA ILE A 513 18.69 -16.40 29.46
C ILE A 513 19.63 -15.78 30.49
N ILE A 514 19.49 -14.47 30.70
CA ILE A 514 20.25 -13.69 31.68
C ILE A 514 19.28 -13.15 32.72
N VAL A 515 19.58 -13.41 33.99
CA VAL A 515 18.84 -12.89 35.14
C VAL A 515 19.77 -11.96 35.92
N SER A 516 19.32 -10.73 36.10
CA SER A 516 20.06 -9.67 36.79
C SER A 516 19.38 -9.36 38.11
N ASN A 517 20.09 -9.54 39.22
CA ASN A 517 19.62 -9.16 40.54
C ASN A 517 19.86 -7.67 40.77
N LEU A 518 18.78 -6.91 40.96
CA LEU A 518 18.79 -5.48 41.21
C LEU A 518 18.70 -5.16 42.72
N SER A 519 18.51 -6.19 43.55
CA SER A 519 18.45 -6.09 45.00
C SER A 519 19.80 -6.37 45.66
N ASN A 520 19.92 -6.01 46.94
CA ASN A 520 21.07 -6.36 47.78
C ASN A 520 20.93 -7.73 48.47
N GLN A 521 19.86 -8.48 48.19
CA GLN A 521 19.61 -9.80 48.78
C GLN A 521 19.88 -10.91 47.77
N VAL A 522 20.26 -12.09 48.25
CA VAL A 522 20.37 -13.27 47.38
C VAL A 522 18.97 -13.66 46.90
N ARG A 523 18.85 -13.92 45.60
CA ARG A 523 17.61 -14.30 44.93
C ARG A 523 17.86 -15.54 44.08
N THR A 524 16.91 -16.47 44.14
CA THR A 524 16.91 -17.69 43.34
C THR A 524 15.69 -17.65 42.43
N VAL A 525 15.87 -17.90 41.12
CA VAL A 525 14.77 -17.89 40.16
C VAL A 525 14.57 -19.27 39.58
N ASN A 526 13.36 -19.81 39.75
CA ASN A 526 12.91 -20.97 39.02
C ASN A 526 12.36 -20.53 37.66
N ILE A 527 13.07 -20.83 36.58
CA ILE A 527 12.66 -20.45 35.23
C ILE A 527 11.90 -21.60 34.59
N THR A 528 10.75 -21.29 34.00
CA THR A 528 10.04 -22.12 33.04
C THR A 528 10.17 -21.51 31.66
N LEU A 529 10.84 -22.21 30.75
CA LEU A 529 11.02 -21.86 29.35
C LEU A 529 10.08 -22.68 28.47
N THR A 530 9.15 -21.99 27.81
CA THR A 530 8.24 -22.54 26.81
C THR A 530 8.78 -22.22 25.42
N CYS A 531 9.01 -23.24 24.59
CA CYS A 531 9.38 -23.08 23.18
C CYS A 531 8.22 -23.52 22.29
N LYS A 532 7.83 -22.64 21.37
CA LYS A 532 6.66 -22.84 20.50
C LYS A 532 6.90 -22.33 19.09
N THR A 533 6.11 -22.84 18.15
CA THR A 533 5.98 -22.31 16.80
C THR A 533 4.72 -21.45 16.74
N ASP A 534 4.81 -20.28 16.12
CA ASP A 534 3.69 -19.34 15.98
C ASP A 534 3.44 -19.01 14.50
N TYR A 535 2.23 -18.56 14.20
CA TYR A 535 1.93 -17.82 12.99
C TYR A 535 2.48 -16.39 13.12
N TYR A 536 2.65 -15.67 12.00
CA TYR A 536 3.16 -14.29 12.06
C TYR A 536 2.24 -13.33 12.84
N THR A 537 0.97 -13.71 13.02
CA THR A 537 -0.04 -12.99 13.82
C THR A 537 0.19 -13.12 15.33
N GLY A 538 1.18 -13.91 15.76
CA GLY A 538 1.42 -14.22 17.17
C GLY A 538 0.59 -15.40 17.70
N ALA A 539 -0.36 -15.92 16.92
CA ALA A 539 -1.14 -17.09 17.30
C ALA A 539 -0.27 -18.35 17.35
N THR A 540 -0.41 -19.15 18.41
CA THR A 540 0.40 -20.36 18.59
C THR A 540 -0.08 -21.52 17.73
N ASN A 541 0.86 -22.13 17.02
CA ASN A 541 0.65 -23.35 16.26
C ASN A 541 0.89 -24.58 17.14
N GLN A 542 2.12 -24.72 17.68
CA GLN A 542 2.49 -25.87 18.50
C GLN A 542 3.57 -25.52 19.52
N GLN A 543 3.35 -25.89 20.78
CA GLN A 543 4.41 -25.98 21.78
C GLN A 543 5.18 -27.30 21.60
N PHE A 544 6.50 -27.20 21.43
CA PHE A 544 7.35 -28.37 21.16
C PHE A 544 8.36 -28.67 22.28
N LYS A 545 8.61 -27.71 23.18
CA LYS A 545 9.53 -27.92 24.32
C LYS A 545 9.09 -27.11 25.53
N LEU A 546 9.24 -27.70 26.72
CA LEU A 546 9.08 -27.05 28.01
C LEU A 546 10.27 -27.43 28.88
N ILE A 547 10.93 -26.45 29.49
CA ILE A 547 12.10 -26.67 30.36
C ILE A 547 11.89 -25.91 31.66
N THR A 548 12.13 -26.56 32.80
CA THR A 548 12.13 -25.91 34.11
C THR A 548 13.50 -26.03 34.74
N GLN A 549 14.09 -24.91 35.17
CA GLN A 549 15.44 -24.90 35.76
C GLN A 549 15.63 -23.75 36.75
N ASP A 550 16.29 -24.04 37.87
CA ASP A 550 16.72 -23.03 38.84
C ASP A 550 17.98 -22.30 38.34
N MET A 551 17.97 -20.96 38.46
CA MET A 551 19.02 -20.09 37.95
C MET A 551 19.30 -18.92 38.89
N THR A 552 20.57 -18.51 38.91
CA THR A 552 21.05 -17.35 39.69
C THR A 552 21.69 -16.25 38.84
N LYS A 553 22.08 -16.54 37.59
CA LYS A 553 22.72 -15.54 36.72
C LYS A 553 22.48 -15.75 35.23
N GLN A 554 23.07 -16.76 34.62
CA GLN A 554 22.99 -16.98 33.16
C GLN A 554 22.95 -18.47 32.86
N GLN A 555 22.14 -18.86 31.87
CA GLN A 555 22.06 -20.22 31.35
C GLN A 555 21.86 -20.18 29.84
N VAL A 556 22.44 -21.16 29.15
CA VAL A 556 22.25 -21.36 27.71
C VAL A 556 21.50 -22.68 27.51
N PHE A 557 20.46 -22.64 26.68
CA PHE A 557 19.70 -23.80 26.22
C PHE A 557 19.89 -23.99 24.72
N THR A 558 20.02 -25.24 24.29
CA THR A 558 20.05 -25.58 22.87
C THR A 558 18.72 -26.19 22.46
N VAL A 559 18.15 -25.66 21.39
CA VAL A 559 17.00 -26.22 20.67
C VAL A 559 17.49 -26.69 19.31
N THR A 560 17.42 -28.00 19.08
CA THR A 560 17.85 -28.61 17.82
C THR A 560 16.77 -28.49 16.75
N ALA A 561 17.17 -28.44 15.49
CA ALA A 561 16.26 -28.34 14.35
C ALA A 561 15.17 -29.44 14.36
N ASN A 562 15.55 -30.67 14.71
CA ASN A 562 14.62 -31.81 14.75
C ASN A 562 13.47 -31.60 15.74
N GLU A 563 13.63 -30.75 16.77
CA GLU A 563 12.59 -30.51 17.77
C GLU A 563 11.46 -29.62 17.26
N TYR A 564 11.68 -28.82 16.21
CA TYR A 564 10.69 -27.84 15.75
C TYR A 564 10.38 -27.91 14.24
N MET A 565 11.25 -28.50 13.41
CA MET A 565 11.15 -28.41 11.95
C MET A 565 9.84 -28.95 11.38
N GLU A 566 9.25 -29.97 12.01
CA GLU A 566 7.97 -30.53 11.58
C GLU A 566 6.77 -29.60 11.84
N PHE A 567 6.91 -28.66 12.77
CA PHE A 567 5.87 -27.71 13.16
C PHE A 567 5.99 -26.37 12.44
N ILE A 568 7.03 -26.18 11.62
CA ILE A 568 7.18 -24.97 10.82
C ILE A 568 6.23 -25.04 9.63
N THR A 569 5.34 -24.07 9.57
CA THR A 569 4.42 -23.90 8.47
C THR A 569 4.36 -22.44 8.04
N GLY A 570 4.48 -22.16 6.74
CA GLY A 570 4.39 -20.77 6.26
C GLY A 570 5.66 -19.96 6.55
N GLN A 571 5.52 -18.88 7.31
CA GLN A 571 6.65 -18.07 7.78
C GLN A 571 7.17 -18.68 9.09
N PRO A 572 8.46 -19.02 9.21
CA PRO A 572 8.98 -19.74 10.37
C PRO A 572 9.17 -18.82 11.58
N PHE A 573 8.10 -18.58 12.34
CA PHE A 573 8.20 -17.90 13.63
C PHE A 573 8.36 -18.92 14.75
N LEU A 574 9.52 -18.90 15.39
CA LEU A 574 9.79 -19.59 16.63
C LEU A 574 9.74 -18.60 17.77
N SER A 575 8.93 -18.88 18.77
CA SER A 575 8.76 -18.02 19.93
C SER A 575 9.20 -18.76 21.18
N PHE A 576 9.90 -18.01 22.02
CA PHE A 576 10.46 -18.48 23.28
C PHE A 576 9.91 -17.58 24.37
N ILE A 577 9.36 -18.18 25.41
CA ILE A 577 8.80 -17.46 26.56
C ILE A 577 9.46 -18.02 27.80
N ALA A 578 10.17 -17.17 28.54
CA ALA A 578 10.76 -17.49 29.81
C ALA A 578 9.99 -16.80 30.95
N CYS A 579 9.46 -17.58 31.88
CA CYS A 579 8.81 -17.12 33.11
C CYS A 579 9.65 -17.54 34.31
N GLY A 580 10.17 -16.57 35.06
CA GLY A 580 10.93 -16.80 36.28
C GLY A 580 10.10 -16.55 37.53
N LEU A 581 10.02 -17.52 38.44
CA LEU A 581 9.47 -17.36 39.78
C LEU A 581 10.62 -17.14 40.78
N ILE A 582 10.60 -16.02 41.50
CA ILE A 582 11.59 -15.70 42.52
C ILE A 582 11.20 -16.43 43.81
N SER A 583 11.99 -17.42 44.22
CA SER A 583 11.67 -18.31 45.33
C SER A 583 11.45 -17.58 46.66
N GLU A 584 12.21 -16.51 46.92
CA GLU A 584 12.19 -15.80 48.20
C GLU A 584 11.03 -14.80 48.33
N THR A 585 10.54 -14.24 47.21
CA THR A 585 9.51 -13.19 47.23
C THR A 585 8.18 -13.63 46.61
N GLY A 586 8.17 -14.74 45.88
CA GLY A 586 7.03 -15.20 45.08
C GLY A 586 6.75 -14.33 43.85
N MET A 587 7.57 -13.32 43.57
CA MET A 587 7.40 -12.43 42.42
C MET A 587 7.74 -13.18 41.11
N LYS A 588 7.04 -12.83 40.03
CA LYS A 588 7.31 -13.36 38.69
C LYS A 588 8.00 -12.32 37.80
N ILE A 589 8.91 -12.78 36.96
CA ILE A 589 9.60 -11.99 35.94
C ILE A 589 9.48 -12.71 34.60
N HIS A 590 9.36 -11.97 33.49
CA HIS A 590 9.11 -12.54 32.17
C HIS A 590 10.08 -11.99 31.13
N SER A 591 10.46 -12.82 30.16
CA SER A 591 11.18 -12.41 28.96
C SER A 591 10.66 -13.22 27.77
N CYS A 592 10.41 -12.55 26.64
CA CYS A 592 9.94 -13.18 25.42
C CYS A 592 10.88 -12.84 24.28
N GLU A 593 11.05 -13.78 23.36
CA GLU A 593 11.84 -13.56 22.15
C GLU A 593 11.32 -14.39 20.99
N ALA A 594 11.46 -13.87 19.78
CA ALA A 594 11.03 -14.56 18.57
C ALA A 594 12.12 -14.53 17.49
N LEU A 595 12.27 -15.65 16.80
CA LEU A 595 13.06 -15.79 15.58
C LEU A 595 12.11 -16.01 14.41
N SER A 596 12.27 -15.21 13.35
CA SER A 596 11.40 -15.24 12.16
C SER A 596 12.11 -15.69 10.89
N LYS A 597 13.44 -15.74 10.95
CA LYS A 597 14.31 -16.13 9.85
C LYS A 597 15.16 -17.28 10.32
N LEU A 598 14.72 -18.45 9.92
CA LEU A 598 15.60 -19.61 9.91
C LEU A 598 16.38 -19.55 8.61
N THR A 599 17.70 -19.56 8.72
CA THR A 599 18.62 -19.75 7.61
C THR A 599 18.52 -21.21 7.15
N LEU A 600 17.34 -21.59 6.67
CA LEU A 600 17.13 -22.69 5.77
C LEU A 600 17.63 -22.16 4.42
N CYS A 601 18.85 -22.50 4.01
CA CYS A 601 19.65 -21.92 2.91
C CYS A 601 19.03 -21.99 1.47
N ALA A 602 17.73 -21.82 1.31
CA ALA A 602 17.02 -21.88 0.05
C ALA A 602 16.98 -20.47 -0.57
N VAL A 603 18.03 -20.12 -1.32
CA VAL A 603 18.10 -18.83 -2.03
C VAL A 603 17.57 -18.99 -3.45
N LEU A 604 16.59 -18.16 -3.80
CA LEU A 604 16.13 -17.99 -5.17
C LEU A 604 16.93 -16.83 -5.79
N VAL A 605 17.69 -17.11 -6.84
CA VAL A 605 18.57 -16.13 -7.48
C VAL A 605 18.06 -15.81 -8.88
N CYS A 606 17.93 -14.52 -9.19
CA CYS A 606 17.65 -14.04 -10.54
C CYS A 606 18.94 -13.54 -11.19
N GLN A 607 19.32 -14.12 -12.34
CA GLN A 607 20.53 -13.76 -13.08
C GLN A 607 20.17 -13.21 -14.45
N LEU A 608 20.69 -12.03 -14.78
CA LEU A 608 20.43 -11.37 -16.06
C LEU A 608 21.52 -11.65 -17.09
N LYS A 609 21.12 -11.71 -18.36
CA LYS A 609 22.01 -11.82 -19.51
C LYS A 609 21.45 -11.01 -20.69
N GLY A 610 22.34 -10.37 -21.43
CA GLY A 610 22.00 -9.53 -22.59
C GLY A 610 22.25 -8.03 -22.31
N PRO A 611 22.21 -7.19 -23.35
CA PRO A 611 22.41 -5.76 -23.21
C PRO A 611 21.19 -5.10 -22.56
N SER A 612 21.40 -4.28 -21.53
CA SER A 612 20.34 -3.55 -20.81
C SER A 612 19.90 -2.30 -21.58
N GLN A 613 19.26 -2.47 -22.74
CA GLN A 613 18.86 -1.39 -23.64
C GLN A 613 17.45 -1.61 -24.21
N VAL A 614 16.70 -0.53 -24.42
CA VAL A 614 15.37 -0.57 -25.05
C VAL A 614 15.42 -1.25 -26.42
N GLY A 615 14.52 -2.21 -26.63
CA GLY A 615 14.37 -2.94 -27.90
C GLY A 615 15.36 -4.06 -28.12
N MET A 616 16.28 -4.33 -27.18
CA MET A 616 17.21 -5.45 -27.26
C MET A 616 16.75 -6.62 -26.40
N ASP A 617 16.92 -7.84 -26.91
CA ASP A 617 16.54 -9.05 -26.19
C ASP A 617 17.43 -9.30 -24.98
N MET A 618 16.78 -9.51 -23.84
CA MET A 618 17.39 -9.87 -22.57
C MET A 618 16.82 -11.20 -22.07
N TYR A 619 17.56 -11.83 -21.16
CA TYR A 619 17.21 -13.10 -20.57
C TYR A 619 17.38 -13.02 -19.06
N VAL A 620 16.40 -13.55 -18.33
CA VAL A 620 16.51 -13.78 -16.89
C VAL A 620 16.53 -15.28 -16.63
N THR A 621 17.48 -15.74 -15.83
CA THR A 621 17.56 -17.12 -15.36
C THR A 621 17.30 -17.15 -13.86
N VAL A 622 16.20 -17.78 -13.48
CA VAL A 622 15.86 -18.07 -12.09
C VAL A 622 16.50 -19.39 -11.69
N LYS A 623 17.30 -19.38 -10.62
CA LYS A 623 17.99 -20.54 -10.07
C LYS A 623 17.54 -20.77 -8.63
N PHE A 624 17.16 -21.99 -8.32
CA PHE A 624 16.79 -22.42 -6.97
C PHE A 624 17.51 -23.72 -6.61
N THR A 625 18.04 -23.81 -5.40
CA THR A 625 18.65 -25.03 -4.85
C THR A 625 17.86 -25.48 -3.63
N ASN A 626 17.38 -26.73 -3.62
CA ASN A 626 16.68 -27.28 -2.46
C ASN A 626 17.70 -27.67 -1.36
N THR A 627 17.74 -26.88 -0.29
CA THR A 627 18.58 -27.15 0.89
C THR A 627 17.78 -27.52 2.13
N ALA A 628 16.47 -27.80 2.00
CA ALA A 628 15.56 -28.00 3.13
C ALA A 628 15.79 -29.32 3.89
N GLY A 629 16.65 -30.21 3.38
CA GLY A 629 16.90 -31.51 4.00
C GLY A 629 15.94 -32.63 3.59
N TYR A 630 14.97 -32.33 2.70
CA TYR A 630 13.98 -33.27 2.17
C TYR A 630 13.52 -32.87 0.75
N ASP A 631 12.81 -33.76 0.06
CA ASP A 631 12.25 -33.53 -1.27
C ASP A 631 11.09 -32.50 -1.22
N LEU A 632 11.09 -31.52 -2.12
CA LEU A 632 10.00 -30.56 -2.27
C LEU A 632 9.07 -30.99 -3.40
N ARG A 633 7.76 -31.11 -3.11
CA ARG A 633 6.73 -31.52 -4.06
C ARG A 633 5.87 -30.36 -4.52
N ASP A 634 5.37 -30.47 -5.75
CA ASP A 634 4.42 -29.53 -6.36
C ASP A 634 4.85 -28.06 -6.23
N VAL A 635 6.13 -27.83 -6.57
CA VAL A 635 6.77 -26.52 -6.44
C VAL A 635 6.39 -25.63 -7.61
N THR A 636 5.88 -24.44 -7.29
CA THR A 636 5.61 -23.40 -8.29
C THR A 636 6.58 -22.24 -8.11
N ILE A 637 7.28 -21.87 -9.19
CA ILE A 637 8.07 -20.63 -9.26
C ILE A 637 7.30 -19.63 -10.11
N ARG A 638 7.10 -18.43 -9.58
CA ARG A 638 6.44 -17.30 -10.22
C ARG A 638 7.50 -16.25 -10.52
N LEU A 639 7.51 -15.72 -11.74
CA LEU A 639 8.48 -14.73 -12.21
C LEU A 639 7.73 -13.58 -12.87
N GLU A 640 8.07 -12.35 -12.49
CA GLU A 640 7.46 -11.15 -13.02
C GLU A 640 8.49 -10.00 -13.06
N GLY A 641 8.32 -9.07 -14.00
CA GLY A 641 9.20 -7.91 -14.13
C GLY A 641 8.42 -6.63 -14.37
N SER A 642 8.61 -5.64 -13.52
CA SER A 642 7.94 -4.35 -13.63
C SER A 642 8.26 -3.70 -14.97
N ASP A 643 7.23 -3.47 -15.79
CA ASP A 643 7.31 -2.96 -17.18
C ASP A 643 8.31 -3.72 -18.08
N LEU A 644 8.65 -4.96 -17.72
CA LEU A 644 9.60 -5.81 -18.46
C LEU A 644 8.94 -7.08 -18.98
N MET A 645 8.12 -7.74 -18.15
CA MET A 645 7.37 -8.93 -18.53
C MET A 645 6.16 -9.15 -17.63
N LEU A 646 5.09 -9.66 -18.23
CA LEU A 646 3.94 -10.18 -17.49
C LEU A 646 4.36 -11.41 -16.66
N LEU A 647 3.54 -11.73 -15.65
CA LEU A 647 3.72 -12.91 -14.82
C LEU A 647 3.84 -14.18 -15.66
N LYS A 648 4.89 -14.95 -15.39
CA LYS A 648 5.08 -16.32 -15.87
C LYS A 648 5.19 -17.27 -14.69
N THR A 649 4.79 -18.51 -14.89
CA THR A 649 4.83 -19.55 -13.85
C THR A 649 5.47 -20.82 -14.38
N LYS A 650 6.31 -21.45 -13.56
CA LYS A 650 6.91 -22.77 -13.83
C LYS A 650 6.63 -23.72 -12.68
N GLN A 651 6.08 -24.89 -13.00
CA GLN A 651 5.81 -25.94 -12.03
C GLN A 651 6.84 -27.07 -12.11
N TYR A 652 7.19 -27.61 -10.95
CA TYR A 652 8.06 -28.76 -10.76
C TYR A 652 7.37 -29.75 -9.82
N SER A 653 7.09 -30.97 -10.31
CA SER A 653 6.43 -32.00 -9.49
C SER A 653 7.29 -32.48 -8.32
N ASN A 654 8.61 -32.54 -8.49
CA ASN A 654 9.56 -32.84 -7.42
C ASN A 654 10.90 -32.12 -7.64
N ILE A 655 11.39 -31.44 -6.61
CA ILE A 655 12.77 -30.94 -6.52
C ILE A 655 13.46 -31.71 -5.40
N ARG A 656 14.34 -32.64 -5.78
CA ARG A 656 15.02 -33.51 -4.82
C ARG A 656 15.91 -32.72 -3.86
N GLN A 657 16.07 -33.24 -2.64
CA GLN A 657 17.03 -32.68 -1.68
C GLN A 657 18.42 -32.50 -2.32
N GLY A 658 19.03 -31.33 -2.13
CA GLY A 658 20.35 -30.97 -2.65
C GLY A 658 20.39 -30.64 -4.15
N SER A 659 19.29 -30.81 -4.89
CA SER A 659 19.24 -30.52 -6.33
C SER A 659 19.00 -29.05 -6.64
N THR A 660 19.42 -28.61 -7.82
CA THR A 660 19.20 -27.26 -8.33
C THR A 660 18.35 -27.29 -9.60
N VAL A 661 17.33 -26.43 -9.65
CA VAL A 661 16.56 -26.15 -10.86
C VAL A 661 16.96 -24.80 -11.46
N LYS A 662 16.84 -24.68 -12.78
CA LYS A 662 17.05 -23.44 -13.54
C LYS A 662 15.92 -23.24 -14.53
N TRP A 663 15.43 -22.02 -14.62
CA TRP A 663 14.41 -21.62 -15.58
C TRP A 663 14.79 -20.29 -16.20
N THR A 664 14.88 -20.25 -17.53
CA THR A 664 15.26 -19.05 -18.29
C THR A 664 14.08 -18.54 -19.10
N GLU A 665 13.83 -17.23 -19.04
CA GLU A 665 12.83 -16.53 -19.82
C GLU A 665 13.46 -15.35 -20.56
N SER A 666 13.01 -15.10 -21.79
CA SER A 666 13.38 -13.91 -22.56
C SER A 666 12.37 -12.78 -22.36
N PHE A 667 12.84 -11.55 -22.52
CA PHE A 667 12.04 -10.33 -22.51
C PHE A 667 12.75 -9.22 -23.30
N THR A 668 11.97 -8.25 -23.78
CA THR A 668 12.47 -7.11 -24.56
C THR A 668 11.96 -5.82 -23.92
N PRO A 669 12.83 -5.06 -23.22
CA PRO A 669 12.43 -3.81 -22.56
C PRO A 669 11.88 -2.79 -23.56
N GLN A 670 10.73 -2.20 -23.24
CA GLN A 670 10.08 -1.18 -24.10
C GLN A 670 10.36 0.25 -23.63
N MET A 671 10.76 0.43 -22.37
CA MET A 671 11.00 1.75 -21.77
C MET A 671 12.31 1.77 -20.98
N PRO A 672 13.04 2.90 -21.00
CA PRO A 672 14.25 3.05 -20.21
C PRO A 672 13.93 3.26 -18.71
N GLY A 673 14.98 3.28 -17.90
CA GLY A 673 14.91 3.59 -16.47
C GLY A 673 15.19 2.40 -15.56
N SER A 674 15.12 2.63 -14.26
CA SER A 674 15.29 1.59 -13.24
C SER A 674 14.07 0.67 -13.21
N LYS A 675 14.32 -0.64 -13.30
CA LYS A 675 13.32 -1.72 -13.31
C LYS A 675 13.76 -2.82 -12.35
N MET A 676 12.83 -3.68 -11.98
CA MET A 676 13.10 -4.81 -11.10
C MET A 676 12.41 -6.07 -11.65
N LEU A 677 13.15 -7.17 -11.62
CA LEU A 677 12.62 -8.51 -11.82
C LEU A 677 12.57 -9.21 -10.47
N MET A 678 11.51 -9.96 -10.23
CA MET A 678 11.33 -10.70 -9.00
C MET A 678 10.76 -12.08 -9.29
N ALA A 679 11.18 -13.03 -8.47
CA ALA A 679 10.63 -14.37 -8.48
C ALA A 679 10.27 -14.79 -7.06
N CYS A 680 9.21 -15.56 -6.92
CA CYS A 680 8.82 -16.18 -5.65
C CYS A 680 8.50 -17.66 -5.88
N LEU A 681 8.97 -18.49 -4.96
CA LEU A 681 8.70 -19.91 -4.90
C LEU A 681 7.61 -20.18 -3.87
N ASP A 682 6.68 -21.07 -4.22
CA ASP A 682 5.62 -21.54 -3.34
C ASP A 682 5.46 -23.06 -3.48
N CYS A 683 5.43 -23.74 -2.33
CA CYS A 683 4.97 -25.12 -2.18
C CYS A 683 4.51 -25.32 -0.73
N ALA A 684 3.77 -26.40 -0.44
CA ALA A 684 3.24 -26.64 0.91
C ALA A 684 4.33 -26.69 2.01
N ALA A 685 5.48 -27.29 1.70
CA ALA A 685 6.58 -27.50 2.64
C ALA A 685 7.57 -26.32 2.74
N LEU A 686 7.64 -25.46 1.73
CA LEU A 686 8.56 -24.32 1.70
C LEU A 686 7.87 -23.12 1.05
N ARG A 687 7.70 -22.06 1.84
CA ARG A 687 7.01 -20.83 1.46
C ARG A 687 7.89 -19.61 1.75
N ASN A 688 7.48 -18.47 1.20
CA ASN A 688 8.14 -17.18 1.42
C ASN A 688 9.61 -17.10 0.96
N VAL A 689 9.96 -17.83 -0.11
CA VAL A 689 11.29 -17.75 -0.73
C VAL A 689 11.19 -16.91 -1.99
N CYS A 690 11.72 -15.69 -1.94
CA CYS A 690 11.76 -14.78 -3.09
C CYS A 690 13.18 -14.34 -3.41
N GLY A 691 13.38 -13.92 -4.67
CA GLY A 691 14.61 -13.31 -5.15
C GLY A 691 14.28 -12.15 -6.07
N GLN A 692 15.17 -11.17 -6.13
CA GLN A 692 15.02 -10.02 -7.02
C GLN A 692 16.34 -9.69 -7.71
N VAL A 693 16.25 -8.92 -8.79
CA VAL A 693 17.39 -8.27 -9.43
C VAL A 693 16.95 -6.92 -9.99
N ASP A 694 17.70 -5.88 -9.62
CA ASP A 694 17.54 -4.54 -10.15
C ASP A 694 18.28 -4.40 -11.48
N ILE A 695 17.69 -3.67 -12.43
CA ILE A 695 18.29 -3.40 -13.73
C ILE A 695 17.95 -1.99 -14.19
N VAL A 696 18.94 -1.28 -14.73
CA VAL A 696 18.75 0.01 -15.39
C VAL A 696 18.74 -0.21 -16.90
N ILE A 697 17.61 0.08 -17.54
CA ILE A 697 17.47 -0.01 -18.99
C ILE A 697 17.88 1.33 -19.62
N GLN A 698 18.86 1.28 -20.53
CA GLN A 698 19.35 2.43 -21.27
C GLN A 698 18.40 2.77 -22.44
N SER A 699 18.32 4.05 -22.78
CA SER A 699 17.65 4.51 -23.99
C SER A 699 18.30 3.91 -25.23
N LYS A 700 17.52 3.78 -26.31
CA LYS A 700 18.08 3.49 -27.62
C LYS A 700 18.82 4.73 -28.08
N ASP A 701 20.13 4.64 -28.25
CA ASP A 701 20.89 5.70 -28.90
C ASP A 701 20.42 5.75 -30.36
N TYR A 702 19.81 6.87 -30.76
CA TYR A 702 19.72 7.19 -32.17
C TYR A 702 21.11 7.68 -32.55
N GLU A 703 21.91 6.84 -33.20
CA GLU A 703 23.03 7.35 -33.98
C GLU A 703 22.42 8.23 -35.08
N ASP A 704 22.60 9.55 -34.93
CA ASP A 704 22.24 10.58 -35.91
C ASP A 704 22.97 10.38 -37.26
#